data_AF-A0A2G8KBG0-F1
#
_entry.id   AF-A0A2G8KBG0-F1
#
_cell.length_a   1.000
_cell.length_b   1.000
_cell.length_c   1.000
_cell.angle_alpha   90.00
_cell.angle_beta   90.00
_cell.angle_gamma   90.00
#
_symmetry.space_group_name_H-M   'P 1'
#
loop_
_entity.id
_entity.type
_entity.pdbx_description
1 polymer ?
#
loop_
_entity_poly.entity_id
_entity_poly.type
_entity_poly.pdbx_seq_one_letter_code
_entity_poly.pdbx_strand_id
1 'polypeptide(L)'
;MAASTATSNSQNSDNSVAAIFDSMQYGPNPEMSQTAQAWFDKHGGNLGHFINNQWVKPEGRKLYTTRAPCTGEVLATTIQGEDEDIELAMKSARKAFDSWSKLPCHVRARHLYSVARHVQKHQRLLSVVESLDNGKPIRETRDADVPLVVRHFYHHAGWAELMDTEMKDWKPIGVIGGIVPWNFPLMLLTWKVCPALAMGNTMVLKPATYTRLSALLLAQICAEAGLPPGVFNVVTGNGAFGSKMAAHPDVDKIAFTGSTEVGQILRRSLAGTGKKLSLELGGKSPFVVFDSADIDSTVEGVVDAIWFNQGQVCSAGSRLIVQENILSTVVDKLRDRISHLRLGHSLDKSIDMGAIVDPSQRKTVDEYVEDARKEGAEVYQNWDCVPQQGCYYPPTIITNVQTSSRVVMEEIFGPVLVVLPFRTAKEAVALGNNTNYGLAASVWTENVSLALEVALSLKAGLYEYVMPKWMSKPRPAAMEMDYKKFGSHVPSMPTETESEVNLVEVNGSKYPSIDRTYKNYYGGSQKRPDGNYSMPVIGANGQVIALVSDSNRKDVRNAVEAAHKAAPGWGKRAAHNRAQIVYYMAENLEQRRKEVAESLNKLTGRDMESCLNEVDLSIQRLFHWGAYADKYGGTVQETMLYGATVKIHEPVGVIAITCPDESPLLGFVSLFAPAVIRGNAVVVVPSEKYPLLAAGFYQVFDTSDLPGGVVNILTGNKEHLTKYLSEHHDVQAMWYFGTAEGSKFVEWTSATNLKRTWVDYGISRDWTNREQGQGEEFLYHAIQVKNVWIPMGDIFAN
;
A
#
# COMPACT_ATOMS: atom_id res chain seq x y z
N MET A 1 30.44 2.05 -70.46
CA MET A 1 29.06 1.56 -70.22
C MET A 1 28.91 1.37 -68.72
N ALA A 2 28.41 2.39 -68.04
CA ALA A 2 28.15 2.40 -66.61
C ALA A 2 26.66 2.75 -66.46
N ALA A 3 25.89 1.86 -65.83
CA ALA A 3 24.48 2.05 -65.56
C ALA A 3 24.33 2.58 -64.14
N SER A 4 23.87 3.83 -64.03
CA SER A 4 23.38 4.48 -62.83
C SER A 4 21.95 4.04 -62.55
N THR A 5 21.69 3.43 -61.40
CA THR A 5 20.35 3.28 -60.83
C THR A 5 20.02 4.53 -60.03
N ALA A 6 19.13 5.35 -60.58
CA ALA A 6 18.58 6.53 -59.93
C ALA A 6 17.61 6.13 -58.81
N THR A 7 17.90 6.54 -57.58
CA THR A 7 16.93 6.62 -56.49
C THR A 7 16.12 7.90 -56.65
N SER A 8 14.80 7.74 -56.67
CA SER A 8 13.83 8.83 -56.76
C SER A 8 13.83 9.66 -55.48
N ASN A 9 14.44 10.84 -55.54
CA ASN A 9 14.12 11.95 -54.63
C ASN A 9 12.76 12.54 -55.06
N SER A 10 11.69 12.19 -54.36
CA SER A 10 10.47 13.01 -54.37
C SER A 10 10.77 14.28 -53.55
N GLN A 11 11.25 15.32 -54.23
CA GLN A 11 11.28 16.66 -53.68
C GLN A 11 9.84 17.11 -53.41
N ASN A 12 9.54 17.41 -52.14
CA ASN A 12 8.32 18.10 -51.72
C ASN A 12 8.18 19.43 -52.49
N SER A 13 7.11 19.55 -53.26
CA SER A 13 6.57 20.81 -53.74
C SER A 13 5.88 21.56 -52.60
N ASP A 14 6.13 22.87 -52.50
CA ASP A 14 5.54 23.88 -51.60
C ASP A 14 6.09 24.10 -50.18
N ASN A 15 7.42 24.18 -50.04
CA ASN A 15 8.07 24.81 -48.88
C ASN A 15 8.28 26.34 -49.05
N SER A 16 7.30 27.07 -49.59
CA SER A 16 7.40 28.54 -49.62
C SER A 16 7.05 29.12 -48.25
N VAL A 17 7.69 30.22 -47.84
CA VAL A 17 7.36 30.92 -46.58
C VAL A 17 5.87 31.31 -46.55
N ALA A 18 5.29 31.66 -47.71
CA ALA A 18 3.86 31.91 -47.85
C ALA A 18 3.01 30.66 -47.57
N ALA A 19 3.35 29.50 -48.13
CA ALA A 19 2.64 28.25 -47.87
C ALA A 19 2.76 27.78 -46.41
N ILE A 20 3.90 28.03 -45.75
CA ILE A 20 4.09 27.75 -44.32
C ILE A 20 3.29 28.73 -43.46
N PHE A 21 3.22 30.00 -43.84
CA PHE A 21 2.36 31.00 -43.17
C PHE A 21 0.86 30.73 -43.38
N ASP A 22 0.46 30.22 -44.55
CA ASP A 22 -0.93 29.90 -44.87
C ASP A 22 -1.37 28.59 -44.22
N SER A 23 -0.49 27.59 -44.15
CA SER A 23 -0.77 26.31 -43.49
C SER A 23 -0.58 26.35 -41.97
N MET A 24 0.23 27.29 -41.46
CA MET A 24 0.65 27.38 -40.06
C MET A 24 1.18 26.04 -39.51
N GLN A 25 1.72 25.17 -40.37
CA GLN A 25 2.20 23.85 -39.95
C GLN A 25 3.37 23.99 -38.98
N TYR A 26 3.20 23.39 -37.79
CA TYR A 26 4.21 23.44 -36.74
C TYR A 26 5.46 22.66 -37.15
N GLY A 27 6.63 23.32 -37.12
CA GLY A 27 7.92 22.65 -37.31
C GLY A 27 8.36 21.89 -36.06
N PRO A 28 9.10 20.77 -36.19
CA PRO A 28 9.56 20.01 -35.04
C PRO A 28 10.56 20.83 -34.20
N ASN A 29 10.48 20.73 -32.86
CA ASN A 29 11.40 21.38 -31.92
C ASN A 29 12.13 20.36 -31.04
N PRO A 30 13.01 19.51 -31.63
CA PRO A 30 13.66 18.44 -30.92
C PRO A 30 14.69 18.95 -29.90
N GLU A 31 14.72 18.29 -28.76
CA GLU A 31 15.82 18.36 -27.80
C GLU A 31 17.02 17.55 -28.32
N MET A 32 18.23 18.07 -28.12
CA MET A 32 19.44 17.40 -28.61
C MET A 32 19.75 16.13 -27.80
N SER A 33 19.90 14.99 -28.49
CA SER A 33 20.22 13.69 -27.87
C SER A 33 21.72 13.40 -27.71
N GLN A 34 22.59 14.28 -28.24
CA GLN A 34 24.04 14.05 -28.32
C GLN A 34 24.71 13.71 -26.99
N THR A 35 24.28 14.34 -25.88
CA THR A 35 24.84 14.05 -24.56
C THR A 35 24.45 12.68 -24.03
N ALA A 36 23.26 12.20 -24.36
CA ALA A 36 22.83 10.84 -24.04
C ALA A 36 23.60 9.83 -24.89
N GLN A 37 23.76 10.10 -26.19
CA GLN A 37 24.56 9.25 -27.08
C GLN A 37 26.02 9.15 -26.61
N ALA A 38 26.66 10.28 -26.30
CA ALA A 38 28.01 10.29 -25.77
C ALA A 38 28.14 9.50 -24.45
N TRP A 39 27.10 9.50 -23.60
CA TRP A 39 27.07 8.68 -22.39
C TRP A 39 26.96 7.19 -22.71
N PHE A 40 26.12 6.79 -23.67
CA PHE A 40 26.05 5.40 -24.14
C PHE A 40 27.38 4.94 -24.75
N ASP A 41 27.99 5.77 -25.60
CA ASP A 41 29.26 5.48 -26.29
C ASP A 41 30.41 5.35 -25.30
N LYS A 42 30.45 6.19 -24.25
CA LYS A 42 31.45 6.11 -23.17
C LYS A 42 31.46 4.74 -22.47
N HIS A 43 30.32 4.04 -22.45
CA HIS A 43 30.20 2.71 -21.86
C HIS A 43 30.20 1.60 -22.92
N GLY A 44 30.59 1.91 -24.16
CA GLY A 44 30.66 0.97 -25.28
C GLY A 44 29.29 0.39 -25.68
N GLY A 45 28.20 1.12 -25.46
CA GLY A 45 26.83 0.69 -25.79
C GLY A 45 26.32 -0.52 -25.00
N ASN A 46 27.05 -0.96 -23.98
CA ASN A 46 26.70 -2.12 -23.17
C ASN A 46 26.91 -1.78 -21.68
N LEU A 47 25.84 -1.78 -20.90
CA LEU A 47 25.86 -1.39 -19.49
C LEU A 47 25.76 -2.61 -18.59
N GLY A 48 26.67 -2.66 -17.62
CA GLY A 48 26.64 -3.65 -16.54
C GLY A 48 25.68 -3.25 -15.42
N HIS A 49 25.77 -3.96 -14.30
CA HIS A 49 25.22 -3.51 -13.02
C HIS A 49 26.03 -2.33 -12.48
N PHE A 50 25.47 -1.59 -11.52
CA PHE A 50 26.19 -0.58 -10.77
C PHE A 50 26.21 -0.97 -9.29
N ILE A 51 27.32 -1.56 -8.85
CA ILE A 51 27.48 -2.13 -7.51
C ILE A 51 28.71 -1.51 -6.86
N ASN A 52 28.59 -1.10 -5.59
CA ASN A 52 29.72 -0.56 -4.83
C ASN A 52 30.41 0.64 -5.52
N ASN A 53 29.61 1.55 -6.10
CA ASN A 53 30.08 2.69 -6.90
C ASN A 53 30.92 2.32 -8.15
N GLN A 54 30.79 1.10 -8.64
CA GLN A 54 31.52 0.60 -9.81
C GLN A 54 30.58 -0.06 -10.80
N TRP A 55 30.92 0.06 -12.09
CA TRP A 55 30.29 -0.73 -13.14
C TRP A 55 30.78 -2.18 -13.06
N VAL A 56 29.86 -3.12 -12.90
CA VAL A 56 30.14 -4.55 -12.81
C VAL A 56 29.53 -5.25 -14.01
N LYS A 57 30.36 -5.94 -14.78
CA LYS A 57 29.97 -6.54 -16.06
C LYS A 57 30.50 -7.98 -16.17
N PRO A 58 29.84 -8.93 -15.49
CA PRO A 58 30.27 -10.33 -15.50
C PRO A 58 30.24 -10.90 -16.92
N GLU A 59 31.22 -11.74 -17.26
CA GLU A 59 31.27 -12.43 -18.55
C GLU A 59 30.17 -13.48 -18.67
N GLY A 60 29.77 -13.81 -19.91
CA GLY A 60 28.78 -14.87 -20.17
C GLY A 60 27.33 -14.52 -19.87
N ARG A 61 27.04 -13.33 -19.31
CA ARG A 61 25.66 -12.89 -19.04
C ARG A 61 24.86 -12.71 -20.32
N LYS A 62 23.59 -13.15 -20.29
CA LYS A 62 22.65 -12.88 -21.37
C LYS A 62 22.44 -11.37 -21.52
N LEU A 63 22.52 -10.88 -22.76
CA LEU A 63 22.27 -9.47 -23.07
C LEU A 63 20.77 -9.23 -23.34
N TYR A 64 20.33 -8.02 -22.98
CA TYR A 64 19.03 -7.49 -23.33
C TYR A 64 19.22 -6.18 -24.10
N THR A 65 18.59 -6.08 -25.26
CA THR A 65 18.61 -4.86 -26.08
C THR A 65 17.47 -3.94 -25.67
N THR A 66 17.81 -2.73 -25.25
CA THR A 66 16.86 -1.66 -25.00
C THR A 66 16.63 -0.86 -26.28
N ARG A 67 15.37 -0.60 -26.62
CA ARG A 67 14.97 0.11 -27.83
C ARG A 67 14.13 1.34 -27.49
N ALA A 68 14.30 2.40 -28.27
CA ALA A 68 13.47 3.60 -28.14
C ALA A 68 12.03 3.31 -28.61
N PRO A 69 10.99 3.49 -27.77
CA PRO A 69 9.62 3.11 -28.15
C PRO A 69 9.05 3.95 -29.31
N CYS A 70 9.52 5.18 -29.48
CA CYS A 70 9.10 6.06 -30.58
C CYS A 70 9.62 5.63 -31.96
N THR A 71 10.79 4.99 -32.03
CA THR A 71 11.48 4.72 -33.32
C THR A 71 11.77 3.24 -33.57
N GLY A 72 11.87 2.44 -32.52
CA GLY A 72 12.34 1.05 -32.55
C GLY A 72 13.87 0.89 -32.59
N GLU A 73 14.60 2.00 -32.64
CA GLU A 73 16.07 2.02 -32.71
C GLU A 73 16.69 1.50 -31.42
N VAL A 74 17.87 0.89 -31.53
CA VAL A 74 18.62 0.39 -30.37
C VAL A 74 19.28 1.55 -29.64
N LEU A 75 19.01 1.68 -28.35
CA LEU A 75 19.67 2.68 -27.49
C LEU A 75 20.95 2.13 -26.88
N ALA A 76 20.83 1.00 -26.19
CA ALA A 76 21.93 0.34 -25.51
C ALA A 76 21.59 -1.15 -25.27
N THR A 77 22.59 -1.90 -24.85
CA THR A 77 22.41 -3.25 -24.28
C THR A 77 22.67 -3.22 -22.79
N THR A 78 21.97 -4.06 -22.04
CA THR A 78 22.24 -4.31 -20.61
C THR A 78 22.33 -5.79 -20.34
N ILE A 79 22.83 -6.17 -19.18
CA ILE A 79 22.95 -7.57 -18.77
C ILE A 79 21.70 -8.07 -18.01
N GLN A 80 21.35 -9.33 -18.21
CA GLN A 80 20.45 -10.09 -17.35
C GLN A 80 21.27 -10.64 -16.19
N GLY A 81 20.97 -10.17 -14.97
CA GLY A 81 21.62 -10.65 -13.77
C GLY A 81 21.26 -12.10 -13.42
N GLU A 82 22.16 -12.73 -12.71
CA GLU A 82 22.04 -14.08 -12.14
C GLU A 82 22.30 -14.04 -10.62
N ASP A 83 22.21 -15.19 -9.96
CA ASP A 83 22.15 -15.25 -8.50
C ASP A 83 23.45 -14.73 -7.86
N GLU A 84 24.61 -14.89 -8.52
CA GLU A 84 25.89 -14.35 -8.03
C GLU A 84 25.91 -12.81 -8.02
N ASP A 85 25.15 -12.17 -8.90
CA ASP A 85 25.08 -10.71 -8.99
C ASP A 85 24.24 -10.12 -7.85
N ILE A 86 23.19 -10.86 -7.43
CA ILE A 86 22.40 -10.53 -6.23
C ILE A 86 23.30 -10.65 -4.99
N GLU A 87 24.03 -11.77 -4.85
CA GLU A 87 24.94 -12.00 -3.72
C GLU A 87 25.99 -10.88 -3.61
N LEU A 88 26.58 -10.49 -4.75
CA LEU A 88 27.55 -9.40 -4.79
C LEU A 88 26.94 -8.06 -4.34
N ALA A 89 25.74 -7.72 -4.84
CA ALA A 89 25.06 -6.48 -4.48
C ALA A 89 24.60 -6.47 -3.02
N MET A 90 24.09 -7.59 -2.50
CA MET A 90 23.63 -7.73 -1.11
C MET A 90 24.79 -7.65 -0.14
N LYS A 91 25.92 -8.31 -0.43
CA LYS A 91 27.14 -8.22 0.38
C LYS A 91 27.68 -6.78 0.43
N SER A 92 27.67 -6.09 -0.70
CA SER A 92 28.05 -4.67 -0.80
C SER A 92 27.14 -3.79 0.08
N ALA A 93 25.82 -3.93 -0.07
CA ALA A 93 24.84 -3.18 0.72
C ALA A 93 24.96 -3.45 2.22
N ARG A 94 25.08 -4.72 2.61
CA ARG A 94 25.23 -5.12 4.02
C ARG A 94 26.48 -4.51 4.65
N LYS A 95 27.61 -4.58 3.96
CA LYS A 95 28.87 -3.97 4.43
C LYS A 95 28.74 -2.45 4.57
N ALA A 96 28.09 -1.78 3.62
CA ALA A 96 27.88 -0.34 3.69
C ALA A 96 26.94 0.04 4.85
N PHE A 97 25.91 -0.76 5.13
CA PHE A 97 24.94 -0.52 6.20
C PHE A 97 25.60 -0.36 7.58
N ASP A 98 26.63 -1.16 7.90
CA ASP A 98 27.33 -1.11 9.19
C ASP A 98 27.95 0.26 9.50
N SER A 99 28.31 1.01 8.45
CA SER A 99 28.86 2.37 8.55
C SER A 99 27.80 3.44 8.30
N TRP A 100 26.96 3.28 7.27
CA TRP A 100 25.94 4.25 6.87
C TRP A 100 24.89 4.49 7.96
N SER A 101 24.41 3.43 8.59
CA SER A 101 23.39 3.51 9.66
C SER A 101 23.88 4.25 10.91
N LYS A 102 25.20 4.31 11.12
CA LYS A 102 25.85 4.94 12.28
C LYS A 102 26.40 6.34 11.98
N LEU A 103 26.34 6.80 10.72
CA LEU A 103 26.73 8.16 10.40
C LEU A 103 25.85 9.14 11.18
N PRO A 104 26.40 10.25 11.71
CA PRO A 104 25.59 11.31 12.29
C PRO A 104 24.50 11.77 11.30
N CYS A 105 23.30 12.06 11.81
CA CYS A 105 22.15 12.51 11.03
C CYS A 105 22.52 13.63 10.05
N HIS A 106 23.24 14.64 10.54
CA HIS A 106 23.76 15.74 9.74
C HIS A 106 24.65 15.33 8.57
N VAL A 107 25.52 14.35 8.76
CA VAL A 107 26.43 13.87 7.70
C VAL A 107 25.62 13.14 6.62
N ARG A 108 24.64 12.31 6.99
CA ARG A 108 23.72 11.67 6.02
C ARG A 108 22.93 12.71 5.23
N ALA A 109 22.42 13.76 5.90
CA ALA A 109 21.72 14.87 5.25
C ALA A 109 22.57 15.56 4.18
N ARG A 110 23.86 15.82 4.48
CA ARG A 110 24.80 16.43 3.52
C ARG A 110 25.02 15.57 2.27
N HIS A 111 25.08 14.24 2.40
CA HIS A 111 25.17 13.36 1.24
C HIS A 111 23.92 13.46 0.36
N LEU A 112 22.72 13.40 0.95
CA LEU A 112 21.46 13.52 0.19
C LEU A 112 21.32 14.90 -0.48
N TYR A 113 21.72 15.97 0.20
CA TYR A 113 21.79 17.31 -0.38
C TYR A 113 22.77 17.37 -1.56
N SER A 114 23.96 16.78 -1.41
CA SER A 114 24.95 16.70 -2.49
C SER A 114 24.39 15.97 -3.71
N VAL A 115 23.70 14.84 -3.51
CA VAL A 115 23.04 14.09 -4.58
C VAL A 115 21.99 14.97 -5.27
N ALA A 116 21.14 15.69 -4.53
CA ALA A 116 20.16 16.62 -5.12
C ALA A 116 20.82 17.65 -6.05
N ARG A 117 21.96 18.23 -5.63
CA ARG A 117 22.73 19.18 -6.45
C ARG A 117 23.32 18.56 -7.71
N HIS A 118 23.77 17.32 -7.63
CA HIS A 118 24.31 16.60 -8.79
C HIS A 118 23.19 16.20 -9.76
N VAL A 119 22.03 15.76 -9.26
CA VAL A 119 20.86 15.53 -10.12
C VAL A 119 20.48 16.81 -10.85
N GLN A 120 20.42 17.97 -10.17
CA GLN A 120 20.16 19.27 -10.83
C GLN A 120 21.20 19.59 -11.90
N LYS A 121 22.50 19.39 -11.60
CA LYS A 121 23.58 19.60 -12.56
C LYS A 121 23.42 18.73 -13.82
N HIS A 122 22.92 17.51 -13.67
CA HIS A 122 22.75 16.53 -14.75
C HIS A 122 21.31 16.44 -15.27
N GLN A 123 20.41 17.36 -14.89
CA GLN A 123 18.97 17.24 -15.14
C GLN A 123 18.62 17.04 -16.62
N ARG A 124 19.27 17.79 -17.51
CA ARG A 124 19.03 17.69 -18.97
C ARG A 124 19.36 16.31 -19.52
N LEU A 125 20.49 15.74 -19.07
CA LEU A 125 20.91 14.39 -19.48
C LEU A 125 19.90 13.34 -18.98
N LEU A 126 19.48 13.45 -17.71
CA LEU A 126 18.47 12.56 -17.13
C LEU A 126 17.15 12.64 -17.89
N SER A 127 16.64 13.84 -18.20
CA SER A 127 15.39 14.01 -18.94
C SER A 127 15.45 13.38 -20.34
N VAL A 128 16.56 13.59 -21.06
CA VAL A 128 16.75 13.01 -22.41
C VAL A 128 16.84 11.49 -22.36
N VAL A 129 17.62 10.92 -21.43
CA VAL A 129 17.74 9.45 -21.29
C VAL A 129 16.39 8.84 -20.91
N GLU A 130 15.66 9.46 -19.98
CA GLU A 130 14.33 8.99 -19.56
C GLU A 130 13.33 9.00 -20.74
N SER A 131 13.26 10.10 -21.50
CA SER A 131 12.35 10.22 -22.65
C SER A 131 12.68 9.28 -23.81
N LEU A 132 13.97 8.96 -24.02
CA LEU A 132 14.38 7.98 -25.01
C LEU A 132 14.03 6.55 -24.58
N ASP A 133 14.34 6.19 -23.33
CA ASP A 133 14.17 4.84 -22.79
C ASP A 133 12.69 4.49 -22.58
N ASN A 134 11.88 5.43 -22.10
CA ASN A 134 10.46 5.22 -21.76
C ASN A 134 9.49 5.59 -22.89
N GLY A 135 9.80 6.58 -23.73
CA GLY A 135 8.90 7.08 -24.78
C GLY A 135 8.06 8.30 -24.40
N LYS A 136 8.06 8.72 -23.12
CA LYS A 136 7.35 9.93 -22.65
C LYS A 136 7.91 11.24 -23.21
N PRO A 137 7.07 12.27 -23.44
CA PRO A 137 7.51 13.58 -23.91
C PRO A 137 8.59 14.21 -23.02
N ILE A 138 9.59 14.83 -23.63
CA ILE A 138 10.69 15.53 -22.96
C ILE A 138 10.20 16.69 -22.10
N ARG A 139 9.07 17.28 -22.46
CA ARG A 139 8.41 18.31 -21.66
C ARG A 139 8.03 17.78 -20.28
N GLU A 140 7.40 16.60 -20.22
CA GLU A 140 7.02 15.98 -18.95
C GLU A 140 8.25 15.62 -18.10
N THR A 141 9.29 15.03 -18.70
CA THR A 141 10.49 14.64 -17.93
C THR A 141 11.29 15.83 -17.43
N ARG A 142 11.35 16.91 -18.20
CA ARG A 142 12.05 18.14 -17.85
C ARG A 142 11.29 18.98 -16.83
N ASP A 143 9.98 19.11 -16.98
CA ASP A 143 9.17 20.06 -16.23
C ASP A 143 8.50 19.42 -14.99
N ALA A 144 8.34 18.09 -14.95
CA ALA A 144 7.75 17.36 -13.83
C ALA A 144 8.69 16.32 -13.21
N ASP A 145 9.08 15.26 -13.94
CA ASP A 145 9.75 14.09 -13.34
C ASP A 145 11.08 14.48 -12.64
N VAL A 146 12.03 15.08 -13.37
CA VAL A 146 13.36 15.39 -12.82
C VAL A 146 13.32 16.47 -11.74
N PRO A 147 12.53 17.57 -11.87
CA PRO A 147 12.31 18.50 -10.76
C PRO A 147 11.79 17.83 -9.48
N LEU A 148 10.85 16.88 -9.62
CA LEU A 148 10.35 16.12 -8.47
C LEU A 148 11.42 15.19 -7.89
N VAL A 149 12.25 14.55 -8.70
CA VAL A 149 13.40 13.75 -8.22
C VAL A 149 14.33 14.61 -7.35
N VAL A 150 14.69 15.79 -7.85
CA VAL A 150 15.52 16.76 -7.12
C VAL A 150 14.86 17.14 -5.80
N ARG A 151 13.55 17.47 -5.82
CA ARG A 151 12.79 17.82 -4.63
C ARG A 151 12.78 16.67 -3.61
N HIS A 152 12.64 15.42 -4.04
CA HIS A 152 12.63 14.26 -3.14
C HIS A 152 13.95 14.14 -2.37
N PHE A 153 15.10 14.31 -3.04
CA PHE A 153 16.40 14.30 -2.35
C PHE A 153 16.52 15.47 -1.37
N TYR A 154 16.14 16.69 -1.76
CA TYR A 154 16.17 17.84 -0.85
C TYR A 154 15.27 17.66 0.37
N HIS A 155 14.04 17.20 0.15
CA HIS A 155 13.08 16.99 1.23
C HIS A 155 13.60 15.93 2.23
N HIS A 156 14.10 14.80 1.72
CA HIS A 156 14.57 13.71 2.58
C HIS A 156 15.95 13.98 3.18
N ALA A 157 16.75 14.90 2.65
CA ALA A 157 17.92 15.42 3.35
C ALA A 157 17.50 16.08 4.68
N GLY A 158 16.38 16.82 4.71
CA GLY A 158 15.83 17.37 5.95
C GLY A 158 15.37 16.29 6.92
N TRP A 159 14.68 15.25 6.46
CA TRP A 159 14.31 14.12 7.33
C TRP A 159 15.52 13.35 7.87
N ALA A 160 16.62 13.28 7.11
CA ALA A 160 17.86 12.68 7.59
C ALA A 160 18.48 13.50 8.73
N GLU A 161 18.43 14.83 8.64
CA GLU A 161 18.90 15.76 9.69
C GLU A 161 18.08 15.63 10.97
N LEU A 162 16.75 15.57 10.85
CA LEU A 162 15.81 15.63 11.96
C LEU A 162 15.51 14.26 12.62
N MET A 163 16.08 13.17 12.11
CA MET A 163 15.71 11.81 12.53
C MET A 163 15.93 11.55 14.04
N ASP A 164 17.00 12.09 14.63
CA ASP A 164 17.33 11.84 16.04
C ASP A 164 16.47 12.65 17.02
N THR A 165 15.87 13.77 16.58
CA THR A 165 14.95 14.58 17.39
C THR A 165 13.50 14.18 17.18
N GLU A 166 13.04 14.13 15.93
CA GLU A 166 11.64 13.90 15.56
C GLU A 166 11.27 12.42 15.53
N MET A 167 12.27 11.53 15.42
CA MET A 167 12.07 10.08 15.31
C MET A 167 12.98 9.29 16.28
N LYS A 168 13.23 9.83 17.47
CA LYS A 168 14.14 9.27 18.49
C LYS A 168 13.87 7.80 18.89
N ASP A 169 12.62 7.37 18.73
CA ASP A 169 12.11 6.04 19.07
C ASP A 169 12.10 5.09 17.86
N TRP A 170 12.71 5.49 16.74
CA TRP A 170 12.81 4.73 15.50
C TRP A 170 14.26 4.43 15.14
N LYS A 171 14.49 3.37 14.34
CA LYS A 171 15.82 3.00 13.84
C LYS A 171 15.78 2.53 12.39
N PRO A 172 16.93 2.54 11.68
CA PRO A 172 17.02 1.95 10.35
C PRO A 172 16.60 0.49 10.34
N ILE A 173 15.94 0.05 9.27
CA ILE A 173 15.49 -1.33 9.06
C ILE A 173 16.67 -2.23 8.66
N GLY A 174 17.56 -1.76 7.77
CA GLY A 174 18.65 -2.57 7.24
C GLY A 174 18.90 -2.38 5.74
N VAL A 175 19.04 -3.50 5.03
CA VAL A 175 19.16 -3.55 3.56
C VAL A 175 17.76 -3.64 2.95
N ILE A 176 17.43 -2.70 2.06
CA ILE A 176 16.15 -2.65 1.37
C ILE A 176 16.31 -3.13 -0.08
N GLY A 177 15.50 -4.12 -0.47
CA GLY A 177 15.32 -4.52 -1.87
C GLY A 177 14.23 -3.66 -2.51
N GLY A 178 14.59 -2.87 -3.52
CA GLY A 178 13.67 -2.00 -4.25
C GLY A 178 13.35 -2.55 -5.63
N ILE A 179 12.07 -2.66 -5.99
CA ILE A 179 11.63 -3.07 -7.33
C ILE A 179 10.64 -2.01 -7.82
N VAL A 180 10.92 -1.43 -9.00
CA VAL A 180 10.16 -0.30 -9.55
C VAL A 180 9.65 -0.59 -10.95
N PRO A 181 8.49 -0.01 -11.34
CA PRO A 181 7.87 -0.23 -12.63
C PRO A 181 8.50 0.68 -13.68
N TRP A 182 7.97 0.62 -14.89
CA TRP A 182 8.57 1.23 -16.07
C TRP A 182 8.04 2.61 -16.43
N ASN A 183 6.96 3.06 -15.81
CA ASN A 183 6.19 4.22 -16.25
C ASN A 183 6.73 5.59 -15.79
N PHE A 184 7.27 5.66 -14.58
CA PHE A 184 8.11 6.78 -14.13
C PHE A 184 9.40 6.25 -13.50
N PRO A 185 10.34 5.75 -14.31
CA PRO A 185 11.54 5.08 -13.82
C PRO A 185 12.31 5.88 -12.77
N LEU A 186 12.54 7.18 -13.02
CA LEU A 186 13.26 8.09 -12.13
C LEU A 186 12.44 8.56 -10.93
N MET A 187 11.16 8.88 -11.13
CA MET A 187 10.34 9.36 -10.02
C MET A 187 10.08 8.23 -9.00
N LEU A 188 9.66 7.06 -9.46
CA LEU A 188 9.26 5.96 -8.58
C LEU A 188 10.45 5.27 -7.89
N LEU A 189 11.66 5.29 -8.49
CA LEU A 189 12.84 4.86 -7.71
C LEU A 189 13.15 5.85 -6.60
N THR A 190 13.04 7.15 -6.82
CA THR A 190 13.42 8.14 -5.79
C THR A 190 12.45 8.18 -4.62
N TRP A 191 11.17 7.84 -4.85
CA TRP A 191 10.20 7.57 -3.79
C TRP A 191 10.62 6.44 -2.84
N LYS A 192 11.52 5.55 -3.29
CA LYS A 192 12.07 4.45 -2.48
C LYS A 192 13.46 4.78 -1.94
N VAL A 193 14.35 5.26 -2.81
CA VAL A 193 15.75 5.53 -2.49
C VAL A 193 15.86 6.64 -1.45
N CYS A 194 15.18 7.77 -1.65
CA CYS A 194 15.31 8.94 -0.78
C CYS A 194 14.95 8.65 0.69
N PRO A 195 13.75 8.12 1.02
CA PRO A 195 13.42 7.78 2.40
C PRO A 195 14.27 6.65 2.97
N ALA A 196 14.62 5.65 2.16
CA ALA A 196 15.50 4.56 2.60
C ALA A 196 16.85 5.10 3.10
N LEU A 197 17.53 5.88 2.27
CA LEU A 197 18.84 6.42 2.60
C LEU A 197 18.79 7.42 3.75
N ALA A 198 17.76 8.29 3.79
CA ALA A 198 17.58 9.26 4.87
C ALA A 198 17.48 8.61 6.24
N MET A 199 16.72 7.52 6.31
CA MET A 199 16.52 6.72 7.52
C MET A 199 17.69 5.77 7.82
N GLY A 200 18.86 5.94 7.18
CA GLY A 200 20.08 5.18 7.47
C GLY A 200 20.09 3.75 6.88
N ASN A 201 19.21 3.43 5.94
CA ASN A 201 19.20 2.15 5.23
C ASN A 201 20.11 2.18 4.00
N THR A 202 20.50 1.00 3.52
CA THR A 202 21.14 0.83 2.21
C THR A 202 20.19 0.13 1.25
N MET A 203 20.35 0.32 -0.06
CA MET A 203 19.41 -0.22 -1.05
C MET A 203 20.10 -1.00 -2.17
N VAL A 204 19.48 -2.13 -2.54
CA VAL A 204 19.70 -2.84 -3.81
C VAL A 204 18.42 -2.70 -4.64
N LEU A 205 18.52 -2.04 -5.78
CA LEU A 205 17.39 -1.71 -6.64
C LEU A 205 17.42 -2.50 -7.95
N LYS A 206 16.26 -2.98 -8.39
CA LYS A 206 16.03 -3.62 -9.68
C LYS A 206 15.03 -2.79 -10.51
N PRO A 207 15.48 -1.97 -11.49
CA PRO A 207 14.59 -1.20 -12.34
C PRO A 207 13.82 -2.08 -13.33
N ALA A 208 12.73 -1.59 -13.89
CA ALA A 208 11.92 -2.37 -14.81
C ALA A 208 12.73 -2.87 -16.03
N THR A 209 12.24 -3.95 -16.65
CA THR A 209 12.92 -4.51 -17.82
C THR A 209 12.88 -3.54 -18.99
N TYR A 210 11.81 -2.78 -19.18
CA TYR A 210 11.74 -1.89 -20.35
C TYR A 210 12.55 -0.61 -20.19
N THR A 211 12.68 -0.11 -18.96
CA THR A 211 13.24 1.21 -18.68
C THR A 211 14.21 1.15 -17.50
N ARG A 212 15.50 1.18 -17.80
CA ARG A 212 16.57 0.97 -16.81
C ARG A 212 17.78 1.87 -16.99
N LEU A 213 17.88 2.57 -18.10
CA LEU A 213 19.06 3.38 -18.44
C LEU A 213 19.21 4.56 -17.48
N SER A 214 18.10 5.22 -17.15
CA SER A 214 18.09 6.34 -16.22
C SER A 214 18.39 5.94 -14.77
N ALA A 215 17.95 4.76 -14.33
CA ALA A 215 18.28 4.22 -13.01
C ALA A 215 19.80 3.95 -12.86
N LEU A 216 20.43 3.40 -13.89
CA LEU A 216 21.88 3.19 -13.94
C LEU A 216 22.64 4.52 -13.96
N LEU A 217 22.16 5.49 -14.76
CA LEU A 217 22.72 6.84 -14.78
C LEU A 217 22.61 7.53 -13.42
N LEU A 218 21.45 7.44 -12.74
CA LEU A 218 21.29 8.01 -11.41
C LEU A 218 22.23 7.36 -10.39
N ALA A 219 22.48 6.05 -10.48
CA ALA A 219 23.44 5.37 -9.62
C ALA A 219 24.87 5.92 -9.80
N GLN A 220 25.28 6.14 -11.05
CA GLN A 220 26.54 6.80 -11.37
C GLN A 220 26.59 8.23 -10.79
N ILE A 221 25.52 9.02 -10.95
CA ILE A 221 25.42 10.39 -10.41
C ILE A 221 25.51 10.38 -8.87
N CYS A 222 24.89 9.43 -8.20
CA CYS A 222 25.00 9.26 -6.74
C CYS A 222 26.45 9.02 -6.31
N ALA A 223 27.20 8.19 -7.04
CA ALA A 223 28.61 7.97 -6.77
C ALA A 223 29.47 9.23 -7.02
N GLU A 224 29.21 9.96 -8.11
CA GLU A 224 29.87 11.24 -8.42
C GLU A 224 29.58 12.31 -7.35
N ALA A 225 28.39 12.28 -6.76
CA ALA A 225 27.99 13.14 -5.65
C ALA A 225 28.64 12.78 -4.30
N GLY A 226 29.46 11.73 -4.25
CA GLY A 226 30.16 11.28 -3.06
C GLY A 226 29.29 10.42 -2.13
N LEU A 227 28.22 9.79 -2.61
CA LEU A 227 27.50 8.78 -1.83
C LEU A 227 28.45 7.60 -1.55
N PRO A 228 28.55 7.09 -0.30
CA PRO A 228 29.53 6.05 0.02
C PRO A 228 29.30 4.75 -0.78
N PRO A 229 30.38 4.03 -1.15
CA PRO A 229 30.26 2.78 -1.89
C PRO A 229 29.35 1.76 -1.19
N GLY A 230 28.42 1.20 -1.95
CA GLY A 230 27.51 0.15 -1.49
C GLY A 230 26.24 0.67 -0.82
N VAL A 231 26.11 1.97 -0.55
CA VAL A 231 24.88 2.54 0.02
C VAL A 231 23.70 2.43 -0.95
N PHE A 232 23.96 2.61 -2.25
CA PHE A 232 23.01 2.42 -3.32
C PHE A 232 23.62 1.54 -4.42
N ASN A 233 22.96 0.42 -4.73
CA ASN A 233 23.36 -0.52 -5.76
C ASN A 233 22.19 -0.75 -6.74
N VAL A 234 22.48 -0.85 -8.02
CA VAL A 234 21.49 -1.11 -9.08
C VAL A 234 21.88 -2.38 -9.84
N VAL A 235 20.99 -3.36 -9.85
CA VAL A 235 21.14 -4.62 -10.58
C VAL A 235 20.05 -4.74 -11.64
N THR A 236 20.38 -5.30 -12.81
CA THR A 236 19.48 -5.37 -13.97
C THR A 236 19.06 -6.81 -14.23
N GLY A 237 17.79 -7.03 -14.56
CA GLY A 237 17.27 -8.36 -14.89
C GLY A 237 15.76 -8.36 -15.05
N ASN A 238 15.17 -9.49 -15.41
CA ASN A 238 13.72 -9.65 -15.57
C ASN A 238 12.93 -9.67 -14.24
N GLY A 239 11.63 -9.96 -14.30
CA GLY A 239 10.76 -10.06 -13.12
C GLY A 239 11.14 -11.20 -12.17
N ALA A 240 11.48 -12.38 -12.71
CA ALA A 240 11.89 -13.53 -11.92
C ALA A 240 13.17 -13.25 -11.10
N PHE A 241 14.13 -12.56 -11.71
CA PHE A 241 15.32 -12.06 -11.02
C PHE A 241 14.97 -11.10 -9.87
N GLY A 242 14.00 -10.21 -10.06
CA GLY A 242 13.48 -9.35 -8.99
C GLY A 242 12.86 -10.14 -7.84
N SER A 243 12.09 -11.19 -8.13
CA SER A 243 11.53 -12.08 -7.09
C SER A 243 12.62 -12.82 -6.31
N LYS A 244 13.68 -13.29 -6.98
CA LYS A 244 14.84 -13.91 -6.32
C LYS A 244 15.56 -12.92 -5.41
N MET A 245 15.81 -11.70 -5.89
CA MET A 245 16.37 -10.62 -5.08
C MET A 245 15.49 -10.34 -3.85
N ALA A 246 14.18 -10.36 -4.01
CA ALA A 246 13.25 -10.11 -2.92
C ALA A 246 13.29 -11.19 -1.83
N ALA A 247 13.41 -12.46 -2.25
CA ALA A 247 13.50 -13.61 -1.35
C ALA A 247 14.85 -13.73 -0.63
N HIS A 248 15.89 -13.04 -1.11
CA HIS A 248 17.25 -13.17 -0.60
C HIS A 248 17.34 -13.02 0.94
N PRO A 249 18.11 -13.87 1.65
CA PRO A 249 18.17 -13.85 3.12
C PRO A 249 18.62 -12.51 3.72
N ASP A 250 19.55 -11.83 3.04
CA ASP A 250 20.08 -10.54 3.47
C ASP A 250 19.18 -9.33 3.18
N VAL A 251 17.97 -9.51 2.66
CA VAL A 251 17.02 -8.39 2.56
C VAL A 251 16.24 -8.24 3.86
N ASP A 252 16.12 -7.00 4.35
CA ASP A 252 15.35 -6.66 5.55
C ASP A 252 13.97 -6.06 5.24
N LYS A 253 13.84 -5.33 4.13
CA LYS A 253 12.56 -4.82 3.62
C LYS A 253 12.49 -4.91 2.11
N ILE A 254 11.29 -5.20 1.61
CA ILE A 254 10.94 -5.04 0.19
C ILE A 254 10.05 -3.83 0.00
N ALA A 255 10.44 -2.96 -0.91
CA ALA A 255 9.63 -1.86 -1.41
C ALA A 255 9.35 -2.11 -2.88
N PHE A 256 8.13 -2.53 -3.19
CA PHE A 256 7.69 -2.87 -4.55
C PHE A 256 6.69 -1.84 -5.07
N THR A 257 6.82 -1.48 -6.35
CA THR A 257 5.76 -0.81 -7.09
C THR A 257 5.53 -1.58 -8.40
N GLY A 258 4.28 -1.91 -8.72
CA GLY A 258 3.94 -2.67 -9.93
C GLY A 258 2.52 -3.25 -9.88
N SER A 259 2.24 -4.32 -10.62
CA SER A 259 0.90 -4.88 -10.69
C SER A 259 0.47 -5.57 -9.40
N THR A 260 -0.85 -5.57 -9.15
CA THR A 260 -1.47 -6.26 -8.01
C THR A 260 -1.10 -7.75 -7.97
N GLU A 261 -1.13 -8.43 -9.10
CA GLU A 261 -0.80 -9.86 -9.22
C GLU A 261 0.63 -10.16 -8.73
N VAL A 262 1.62 -9.35 -9.15
CA VAL A 262 3.01 -9.51 -8.69
C VAL A 262 3.13 -9.18 -7.20
N GLY A 263 2.38 -8.19 -6.70
CA GLY A 263 2.29 -7.90 -5.27
C GLY A 263 1.78 -9.10 -4.46
N GLN A 264 0.78 -9.82 -4.96
CA GLN A 264 0.26 -11.04 -4.32
C GLN A 264 1.29 -12.17 -4.32
N ILE A 265 2.00 -12.37 -5.44
CA ILE A 265 3.09 -13.35 -5.55
C ILE A 265 4.19 -13.04 -4.52
N LEU A 266 4.61 -11.77 -4.44
CA LEU A 266 5.61 -11.32 -3.47
C LEU A 266 5.13 -11.57 -2.04
N ARG A 267 3.90 -11.16 -1.68
CA ARG A 267 3.35 -11.38 -0.34
C ARG A 267 3.35 -12.85 0.06
N ARG A 268 2.99 -13.76 -0.86
CA ARG A 268 3.04 -15.22 -0.63
C ARG A 268 4.47 -15.72 -0.45
N SER A 269 5.37 -15.33 -1.35
CA SER A 269 6.77 -15.80 -1.33
C SER A 269 7.56 -15.34 -0.11
N LEU A 270 7.20 -14.17 0.46
CA LEU A 270 7.88 -13.56 1.60
C LEU A 270 7.21 -13.87 2.94
N ALA A 271 6.10 -14.63 2.95
CA ALA A 271 5.38 -14.97 4.16
C ALA A 271 6.24 -15.79 5.13
N GLY A 272 6.22 -15.42 6.41
CA GLY A 272 6.98 -16.03 7.49
C GLY A 272 8.46 -15.62 7.55
N THR A 273 8.94 -14.75 6.65
CA THR A 273 10.37 -14.42 6.57
C THR A 273 10.82 -13.31 7.52
N GLY A 274 9.90 -12.64 8.22
CA GLY A 274 10.19 -11.47 9.06
C GLY A 274 10.57 -10.20 8.26
N LYS A 275 10.54 -10.25 6.93
CA LYS A 275 10.83 -9.09 6.07
C LYS A 275 9.67 -8.10 6.12
N LYS A 276 9.99 -6.81 6.24
CA LYS A 276 8.99 -5.76 6.06
C LYS A 276 8.63 -5.65 4.57
N LEU A 277 7.38 -5.32 4.28
CA LEU A 277 6.87 -5.25 2.91
C LEU A 277 6.02 -4.01 2.72
N SER A 278 6.32 -3.22 1.69
CA SER A 278 5.43 -2.18 1.16
C SER A 278 5.14 -2.45 -0.32
N LEU A 279 3.86 -2.37 -0.67
CA LEU A 279 3.33 -2.66 -2.00
C LEU A 279 2.55 -1.45 -2.50
N GLU A 280 3.05 -0.79 -3.53
CA GLU A 280 2.32 0.23 -4.29
C GLU A 280 1.81 -0.41 -5.58
N LEU A 281 0.50 -0.58 -5.70
CA LEU A 281 -0.09 -1.46 -6.71
C LEU A 281 -0.93 -0.69 -7.73
N GLY A 282 -1.74 -1.41 -8.52
CA GLY A 282 -2.59 -0.82 -9.54
C GLY A 282 -3.66 0.10 -8.97
N GLY A 283 -4.18 0.97 -9.83
CA GLY A 283 -5.26 1.89 -9.49
C GLY A 283 -6.21 2.14 -10.65
N LYS A 284 -7.50 2.32 -10.34
CA LYS A 284 -8.51 2.80 -11.29
C LYS A 284 -9.20 4.03 -10.71
N SER A 285 -8.39 5.07 -10.50
CA SER A 285 -8.76 6.27 -9.74
C SER A 285 -9.99 6.96 -10.35
N PRO A 286 -11.04 7.20 -9.54
CA PRO A 286 -12.22 7.93 -9.99
C PRO A 286 -11.93 9.44 -10.06
N PHE A 287 -12.50 10.06 -11.08
CA PHE A 287 -12.48 11.50 -11.31
C PHE A 287 -13.93 11.98 -11.34
N VAL A 288 -14.42 12.51 -10.21
CA VAL A 288 -15.83 12.84 -10.01
C VAL A 288 -16.07 14.31 -10.34
N VAL A 289 -17.05 14.59 -11.22
CA VAL A 289 -17.40 15.94 -11.69
C VAL A 289 -18.87 16.20 -11.42
N PHE A 290 -19.14 17.18 -10.55
CA PHE A 290 -20.49 17.66 -10.29
C PHE A 290 -20.89 18.79 -11.25
N ASP A 291 -22.18 19.03 -11.36
CA ASP A 291 -22.79 20.08 -12.20
C ASP A 291 -22.31 21.51 -11.90
N SER A 292 -21.87 21.73 -10.67
CA SER A 292 -21.34 22.99 -10.16
C SER A 292 -19.84 23.13 -10.37
N ALA A 293 -19.16 22.21 -11.06
CA ALA A 293 -17.74 22.34 -11.37
C ALA A 293 -17.48 23.42 -12.43
N ASP A 294 -16.31 24.06 -12.36
CA ASP A 294 -15.75 24.75 -13.53
C ASP A 294 -15.43 23.71 -14.61
N ILE A 295 -16.27 23.68 -15.65
CA ILE A 295 -16.20 22.68 -16.72
C ILE A 295 -14.93 22.83 -17.55
N ASP A 296 -14.45 24.04 -17.80
CA ASP A 296 -13.26 24.25 -18.65
C ASP A 296 -12.00 23.81 -17.92
N SER A 297 -11.85 24.20 -16.65
CA SER A 297 -10.76 23.70 -15.80
C SER A 297 -10.84 22.19 -15.60
N THR A 298 -12.05 21.64 -15.47
CA THR A 298 -12.27 20.19 -15.37
C THR A 298 -11.77 19.47 -16.62
N VAL A 299 -12.07 19.97 -17.82
CA VAL A 299 -11.66 19.37 -19.09
C VAL A 299 -10.13 19.33 -19.19
N GLU A 300 -9.43 20.42 -18.90
CA GLU A 300 -7.96 20.43 -18.87
C GLU A 300 -7.41 19.48 -17.80
N GLY A 301 -8.01 19.47 -16.60
CA GLY A 301 -7.61 18.58 -15.51
C GLY A 301 -7.77 17.10 -15.85
N VAL A 302 -8.85 16.72 -16.54
CA VAL A 302 -9.03 15.35 -17.05
C VAL A 302 -7.98 15.03 -18.11
N VAL A 303 -7.68 15.99 -18.99
CA VAL A 303 -6.71 15.78 -20.06
C VAL A 303 -5.32 15.52 -19.50
N ASP A 304 -4.90 16.34 -18.53
CA ASP A 304 -3.64 16.16 -17.79
C ASP A 304 -3.66 14.91 -16.89
N ALA A 305 -4.81 14.43 -16.43
CA ALA A 305 -4.88 13.22 -15.61
C ALA A 305 -4.80 11.91 -16.40
N ILE A 306 -5.07 11.94 -17.72
CA ILE A 306 -5.13 10.74 -18.56
C ILE A 306 -4.12 10.70 -19.68
N TRP A 307 -3.91 11.80 -20.40
CA TRP A 307 -3.00 11.79 -21.54
C TRP A 307 -1.57 12.19 -21.16
N PHE A 308 -1.37 12.75 -19.96
CA PHE A 308 -0.06 12.80 -19.30
C PHE A 308 0.54 11.39 -19.19
N ASN A 309 1.81 11.25 -19.58
CA ASN A 309 2.51 9.97 -19.63
C ASN A 309 1.71 8.86 -20.37
N GLN A 310 0.91 9.24 -21.37
CA GLN A 310 0.08 8.35 -22.19
C GLN A 310 -0.85 7.45 -21.35
N GLY A 311 -1.32 7.92 -20.19
CA GLY A 311 -2.19 7.17 -19.28
C GLY A 311 -1.52 6.02 -18.54
N GLN A 312 -0.20 5.91 -18.64
CA GLN A 312 0.62 4.94 -17.94
C GLN A 312 0.90 5.45 -16.51
N VAL A 313 -0.16 5.77 -15.76
CA VAL A 313 -0.08 6.37 -14.42
C VAL A 313 -0.99 5.59 -13.47
N CYS A 314 -0.46 5.12 -12.35
CA CYS A 314 -1.22 4.33 -11.37
C CYS A 314 -2.41 5.12 -10.78
N SER A 315 -2.27 6.45 -10.69
CA SER A 315 -3.29 7.38 -10.19
C SER A 315 -4.06 8.10 -11.32
N ALA A 316 -3.99 7.62 -12.57
CA ALA A 316 -4.68 8.25 -13.69
C ALA A 316 -6.18 8.39 -13.42
N GLY A 317 -6.79 9.53 -13.79
CA GLY A 317 -8.23 9.82 -13.67
C GLY A 317 -9.11 9.01 -14.64
N SER A 318 -8.86 7.71 -14.76
CA SER A 318 -9.27 6.88 -15.90
C SER A 318 -10.71 6.41 -15.83
N ARG A 319 -11.41 6.71 -14.73
CA ARG A 319 -12.86 6.64 -14.61
C ARG A 319 -13.41 8.02 -14.34
N LEU A 320 -13.83 8.69 -15.41
CA LEU A 320 -14.51 9.96 -15.31
C LEU A 320 -15.98 9.71 -14.95
N ILE A 321 -16.40 10.20 -13.79
CA ILE A 321 -17.76 10.03 -13.24
C ILE A 321 -18.42 11.41 -13.27
N VAL A 322 -19.37 11.63 -14.18
CA VAL A 322 -19.93 12.97 -14.47
C VAL A 322 -21.41 13.02 -14.16
N GLN A 323 -21.87 14.12 -13.57
CA GLN A 323 -23.29 14.31 -13.27
C GLN A 323 -24.10 14.43 -14.57
N GLU A 324 -25.24 13.73 -14.64
CA GLU A 324 -25.98 13.51 -15.90
C GLU A 324 -26.39 14.79 -16.65
N ASN A 325 -26.60 15.89 -15.94
CA ASN A 325 -27.01 17.19 -16.51
C ASN A 325 -25.90 17.94 -17.24
N ILE A 326 -24.62 17.65 -16.97
CA ILE A 326 -23.46 18.26 -17.64
C ILE A 326 -22.69 17.27 -18.53
N LEU A 327 -23.12 16.00 -18.57
CA LEU A 327 -22.41 14.91 -19.23
C LEU A 327 -22.10 15.19 -20.71
N SER A 328 -23.10 15.61 -21.50
CA SER A 328 -22.91 15.87 -22.93
C SER A 328 -21.91 17.00 -23.16
N THR A 329 -22.05 18.10 -22.43
CA THR A 329 -21.15 19.25 -22.51
C THR A 329 -19.70 18.88 -22.17
N VAL A 330 -19.48 18.10 -21.11
CA VAL A 330 -18.13 17.64 -20.72
C VAL A 330 -17.54 16.72 -21.80
N VAL A 331 -18.31 15.75 -22.29
CA VAL A 331 -17.84 14.81 -23.32
C VAL A 331 -17.51 15.52 -24.63
N ASP A 332 -18.33 16.48 -25.07
CA ASP A 332 -18.08 17.21 -26.31
C ASP A 332 -16.86 18.12 -26.20
N LYS A 333 -16.70 18.84 -25.09
CA LYS A 333 -15.47 19.63 -24.82
C LYS A 333 -14.23 18.75 -24.71
N LEU A 334 -14.34 17.57 -24.10
CA LEU A 334 -13.23 16.62 -24.06
C LEU A 334 -12.83 16.15 -25.46
N ARG A 335 -13.80 15.76 -26.30
CA ARG A 335 -13.56 15.35 -27.70
C ARG A 335 -12.86 16.44 -28.50
N ASP A 336 -13.32 17.68 -28.38
CA ASP A 336 -12.68 18.84 -29.00
C ASP A 336 -11.25 19.01 -28.49
N ARG A 337 -11.06 19.05 -27.17
CA ARG A 337 -9.75 19.29 -26.56
C ARG A 337 -8.71 18.23 -26.90
N ILE A 338 -9.10 16.94 -26.94
CA ILE A 338 -8.16 15.86 -27.28
C ILE A 338 -7.84 15.81 -28.78
N SER A 339 -8.69 16.37 -29.65
CA SER A 339 -8.39 16.49 -31.08
C SER A 339 -7.18 17.40 -31.35
N HIS A 340 -6.85 18.29 -30.41
CA HIS A 340 -5.70 19.18 -30.47
C HIS A 340 -4.41 18.61 -29.87
N LEU A 341 -4.44 17.39 -29.30
CA LEU A 341 -3.23 16.76 -28.75
C LEU A 341 -2.27 16.35 -29.88
N ARG A 342 -1.01 16.74 -29.75
CA ARG A 342 0.04 16.37 -30.70
C ARG A 342 0.72 15.08 -30.30
N LEU A 343 0.64 14.08 -31.17
CA LEU A 343 1.33 12.79 -31.02
C LEU A 343 2.63 12.81 -31.82
N GLY A 344 3.74 12.41 -31.22
CA GLY A 344 5.01 12.41 -31.95
C GLY A 344 6.24 11.98 -31.16
N HIS A 345 7.40 12.34 -31.68
CA HIS A 345 8.68 11.89 -31.13
C HIS A 345 8.90 12.44 -29.71
N SER A 346 9.36 11.59 -28.78
CA SER A 346 9.48 11.96 -27.36
C SER A 346 10.40 13.16 -27.10
N LEU A 347 11.43 13.35 -27.91
CA LEU A 347 12.35 14.50 -27.78
C LEU A 347 11.82 15.82 -28.38
N ASP A 348 10.70 15.83 -29.10
CA ASP A 348 10.13 17.09 -29.59
C ASP A 348 9.35 17.78 -28.45
N LYS A 349 9.81 18.98 -28.09
CA LYS A 349 9.24 19.80 -26.99
C LYS A 349 7.81 20.23 -27.25
N SER A 350 7.38 20.18 -28.51
CA SER A 350 6.04 20.48 -28.96
C SER A 350 5.09 19.28 -28.84
N ILE A 351 5.55 18.10 -28.44
CA ILE A 351 4.69 16.92 -28.37
C ILE A 351 3.96 16.84 -27.03
N ASP A 352 2.69 16.50 -27.09
CA ASP A 352 1.81 16.33 -25.92
C ASP A 352 1.74 14.86 -25.52
N MET A 353 1.82 13.94 -26.48
CA MET A 353 1.75 12.51 -26.21
C MET A 353 2.82 11.71 -26.99
N GLY A 354 3.60 10.94 -26.25
CA GLY A 354 4.66 10.08 -26.78
C GLY A 354 4.20 8.68 -27.19
N ALA A 355 5.13 7.73 -27.27
CA ALA A 355 4.83 6.34 -27.56
C ALA A 355 4.57 5.53 -26.27
N ILE A 356 3.73 4.49 -26.37
CA ILE A 356 3.60 3.48 -25.32
C ILE A 356 4.93 2.76 -25.15
N VAL A 357 5.29 2.42 -23.90
CA VAL A 357 6.64 1.94 -23.55
C VAL A 357 7.15 0.72 -24.35
N ASP A 358 6.25 -0.17 -24.79
CA ASP A 358 6.61 -1.42 -25.46
C ASP A 358 5.46 -1.94 -26.34
N PRO A 359 5.74 -2.66 -27.45
CA PRO A 359 4.71 -3.29 -28.28
C PRO A 359 3.75 -4.20 -27.50
N SER A 360 4.21 -4.89 -26.45
CA SER A 360 3.34 -5.75 -25.64
C SER A 360 2.28 -4.93 -24.90
N GLN A 361 2.67 -3.78 -24.33
CA GLN A 361 1.74 -2.91 -23.62
C GLN A 361 0.74 -2.26 -24.58
N ARG A 362 1.22 -1.82 -25.76
CA ARG A 362 0.34 -1.29 -26.81
C ARG A 362 -0.74 -2.31 -27.21
N LYS A 363 -0.35 -3.58 -27.36
CA LYS A 363 -1.28 -4.67 -27.66
C LYS A 363 -2.31 -4.88 -26.55
N THR A 364 -1.89 -4.87 -25.28
CA THR A 364 -2.81 -5.00 -24.14
C THR A 364 -3.84 -3.88 -24.10
N VAL A 365 -3.44 -2.63 -24.35
CA VAL A 365 -4.37 -1.49 -24.44
C VAL A 365 -5.40 -1.70 -25.54
N ASP A 366 -4.96 -2.16 -26.72
CA ASP A 366 -5.83 -2.45 -27.85
C ASP A 366 -6.86 -3.55 -27.53
N GLU A 367 -6.44 -4.63 -26.89
CA GLU A 367 -7.32 -5.73 -26.46
C GLU A 367 -8.46 -5.23 -25.55
N TYR A 368 -8.17 -4.33 -24.59
CA TYR A 368 -9.21 -3.72 -23.74
C TYR A 368 -10.21 -2.87 -24.51
N VAL A 369 -9.74 -2.06 -25.46
CA VAL A 369 -10.59 -1.16 -26.26
C VAL A 369 -11.48 -1.97 -27.20
N GLU A 370 -10.95 -3.02 -27.83
CA GLU A 370 -11.71 -3.94 -28.67
C GLU A 370 -12.78 -4.71 -27.88
N ASP A 371 -12.47 -5.13 -26.65
CA ASP A 371 -13.46 -5.78 -25.80
C ASP A 371 -14.60 -4.83 -25.43
N ALA A 372 -14.30 -3.57 -25.11
CA ALA A 372 -15.34 -2.55 -24.88
C ALA A 372 -16.23 -2.34 -26.11
N ARG A 373 -15.66 -2.30 -27.32
CA ARG A 373 -16.45 -2.23 -28.58
C ARG A 373 -17.39 -3.42 -28.71
N LYS A 374 -16.92 -4.64 -28.45
CA LYS A 374 -17.73 -5.87 -28.50
C LYS A 374 -18.85 -5.87 -27.45
N GLU A 375 -18.63 -5.25 -26.30
CA GLU A 375 -19.63 -5.08 -25.24
C GLU A 375 -20.68 -3.98 -25.56
N GLY A 376 -20.54 -3.29 -26.70
CA GLY A 376 -21.48 -2.26 -27.16
C GLY A 376 -21.16 -0.84 -26.67
N ALA A 377 -19.96 -0.63 -26.10
CA ALA A 377 -19.52 0.70 -25.72
C ALA A 377 -19.20 1.55 -26.97
N GLU A 378 -19.39 2.86 -26.84
CA GLU A 378 -19.03 3.82 -27.88
C GLU A 378 -17.57 4.24 -27.69
N VAL A 379 -16.75 3.99 -28.71
CA VAL A 379 -15.31 4.30 -28.67
C VAL A 379 -15.00 5.44 -29.63
N TYR A 380 -14.55 6.57 -29.07
CA TYR A 380 -14.06 7.72 -29.82
C TYR A 380 -12.54 7.63 -30.02
N GLN A 381 -12.12 7.42 -31.27
CA GLN A 381 -10.74 7.31 -31.76
C GLN A 381 -10.55 8.07 -33.10
N ASN A 382 -11.00 9.32 -33.21
CA ASN A 382 -10.87 10.10 -34.45
C ASN A 382 -9.51 10.84 -34.57
N TRP A 383 -8.46 10.14 -35.00
CA TRP A 383 -7.13 10.71 -35.23
C TRP A 383 -6.57 10.35 -36.61
N ASP A 384 -6.53 11.34 -37.50
CA ASP A 384 -6.08 11.16 -38.90
C ASP A 384 -4.55 10.91 -39.04
N CYS A 385 -3.76 11.16 -38.00
CA CYS A 385 -2.30 11.23 -38.09
C CYS A 385 -1.53 10.50 -36.96
N VAL A 386 -2.00 9.34 -36.51
CA VAL A 386 -1.21 8.49 -35.60
C VAL A 386 0.05 8.00 -36.33
N PRO A 387 1.28 8.25 -35.81
CA PRO A 387 2.49 7.80 -36.48
C PRO A 387 2.51 6.27 -36.65
N GLN A 388 2.85 5.82 -37.86
CA GLN A 388 2.84 4.38 -38.21
C GLN A 388 4.05 3.62 -37.65
N GLN A 389 5.18 4.31 -37.45
CA GLN A 389 6.39 3.75 -36.87
C GLN A 389 6.45 4.07 -35.37
N GLY A 390 6.84 3.08 -34.57
CA GLY A 390 6.88 3.18 -33.11
C GLY A 390 5.61 2.66 -32.42
N CYS A 391 5.58 2.78 -31.10
CA CYS A 391 4.52 2.23 -30.25
C CYS A 391 3.40 3.24 -29.94
N TYR A 392 2.91 3.97 -30.95
CA TYR A 392 1.86 4.98 -30.75
C TYR A 392 0.46 4.37 -30.59
N TYR A 393 -0.34 4.95 -29.70
CA TYR A 393 -1.76 4.61 -29.50
C TYR A 393 -2.58 5.90 -29.44
N PRO A 394 -3.73 6.00 -30.13
CA PRO A 394 -4.52 7.23 -30.14
C PRO A 394 -5.14 7.53 -28.76
N PRO A 395 -5.30 8.81 -28.38
CA PRO A 395 -6.16 9.19 -27.27
C PRO A 395 -7.55 8.56 -27.45
N THR A 396 -8.12 8.00 -26.40
CA THR A 396 -9.37 7.22 -26.52
C THR A 396 -10.36 7.61 -25.43
N ILE A 397 -11.60 7.89 -25.82
CA ILE A 397 -12.72 8.05 -24.88
C ILE A 397 -13.72 6.91 -25.12
N ILE A 398 -14.15 6.26 -24.05
CA ILE A 398 -15.17 5.22 -24.06
C ILE A 398 -16.39 5.71 -23.28
N THR A 399 -17.53 5.78 -23.97
CA THR A 399 -18.86 6.14 -23.42
C THR A 399 -19.83 4.97 -23.55
N ASN A 400 -21.03 5.10 -22.99
CA ASN A 400 -22.10 4.09 -23.06
C ASN A 400 -21.64 2.69 -22.57
N VAL A 401 -20.93 2.65 -21.46
CA VAL A 401 -20.37 1.42 -20.90
C VAL A 401 -21.11 0.99 -19.63
N GLN A 402 -21.28 -0.31 -19.44
CA GLN A 402 -21.87 -0.88 -18.23
C GLN A 402 -20.89 -0.83 -17.05
N THR A 403 -21.39 -0.63 -15.83
CA THR A 403 -20.56 -0.54 -14.62
C THR A 403 -19.82 -1.83 -14.27
N SER A 404 -20.26 -2.97 -14.81
CA SER A 404 -19.61 -4.27 -14.70
C SER A 404 -18.60 -4.58 -15.81
N SER A 405 -18.44 -3.69 -16.79
CA SER A 405 -17.51 -3.87 -17.92
C SER A 405 -16.07 -3.96 -17.43
N ARG A 406 -15.24 -4.75 -18.15
CA ARG A 406 -13.82 -4.90 -17.84
C ARG A 406 -13.07 -3.57 -17.85
N VAL A 407 -13.36 -2.67 -18.79
CA VAL A 407 -12.70 -1.35 -18.85
C VAL A 407 -13.08 -0.42 -17.69
N VAL A 408 -14.19 -0.69 -17.01
CA VAL A 408 -14.58 -0.01 -15.77
C VAL A 408 -13.91 -0.63 -14.55
N MET A 409 -13.77 -1.95 -14.49
CA MET A 409 -13.30 -2.65 -13.29
C MET A 409 -11.78 -2.86 -13.24
N GLU A 410 -11.14 -3.03 -14.39
CA GLU A 410 -9.73 -3.38 -14.53
C GLU A 410 -8.86 -2.19 -14.96
N GLU A 411 -7.57 -2.25 -14.65
CA GLU A 411 -6.58 -1.23 -15.03
C GLU A 411 -6.13 -1.46 -16.49
N ILE A 412 -6.36 -0.46 -17.35
CA ILE A 412 -5.99 -0.51 -18.78
C ILE A 412 -4.52 -0.10 -18.98
N PHE A 413 -4.08 0.91 -18.22
CA PHE A 413 -2.71 1.45 -18.23
C PHE A 413 -2.24 1.91 -19.62
N GLY A 414 -3.04 2.80 -20.22
CA GLY A 414 -2.83 3.44 -21.52
C GLY A 414 -3.75 4.67 -21.65
N PRO A 415 -3.72 5.38 -22.79
CA PRO A 415 -4.35 6.69 -22.97
C PRO A 415 -5.88 6.58 -23.22
N VAL A 416 -6.57 5.85 -22.34
CA VAL A 416 -7.98 5.46 -22.45
C VAL A 416 -8.76 5.98 -21.25
N LEU A 417 -9.73 6.86 -21.52
CA LEU A 417 -10.68 7.38 -20.54
C LEU A 417 -12.01 6.65 -20.66
N VAL A 418 -12.57 6.25 -19.52
CA VAL A 418 -13.90 5.64 -19.44
C VAL A 418 -14.85 6.60 -18.71
N VAL A 419 -16.00 6.91 -19.31
CA VAL A 419 -16.97 7.89 -18.79
C VAL A 419 -18.23 7.21 -18.28
N LEU A 420 -18.62 7.52 -17.04
CA LEU A 420 -19.80 7.00 -16.37
C LEU A 420 -20.71 8.15 -15.88
N PRO A 421 -22.01 8.13 -16.15
CA PRO A 421 -22.93 9.12 -15.59
C PRO A 421 -23.31 8.80 -14.13
N PHE A 422 -23.71 9.81 -13.37
CA PHE A 422 -24.40 9.66 -12.08
C PHE A 422 -25.46 10.76 -11.87
N ARG A 423 -26.36 10.56 -10.91
CA ARG A 423 -27.45 11.50 -10.58
C ARG A 423 -27.27 12.20 -9.25
N THR A 424 -26.73 11.50 -8.25
CA THR A 424 -26.61 12.03 -6.88
C THR A 424 -25.20 11.86 -6.33
N ALA A 425 -24.80 12.69 -5.37
CA ALA A 425 -23.51 12.55 -4.69
C ALA A 425 -23.30 11.17 -4.05
N LYS A 426 -24.36 10.56 -3.52
CA LYS A 426 -24.31 9.19 -2.97
C LYS A 426 -23.99 8.14 -4.04
N GLU A 427 -24.59 8.29 -5.22
CA GLU A 427 -24.31 7.43 -6.36
C GLU A 427 -22.88 7.63 -6.88
N ALA A 428 -22.39 8.87 -6.96
CA ALA A 428 -21.00 9.15 -7.34
C ALA A 428 -19.99 8.46 -6.40
N VAL A 429 -20.22 8.54 -5.08
CA VAL A 429 -19.40 7.84 -4.09
C VAL A 429 -19.49 6.32 -4.25
N ALA A 430 -20.69 5.79 -4.50
CA ALA A 430 -20.89 4.35 -4.72
C ALA A 430 -20.13 3.87 -5.97
N LEU A 431 -20.23 4.59 -7.09
CA LEU A 431 -19.50 4.29 -8.33
C LEU A 431 -17.98 4.44 -8.16
N GLY A 432 -17.53 5.50 -7.51
CA GLY A 432 -16.10 5.74 -7.25
C GLY A 432 -15.47 4.63 -6.42
N ASN A 433 -16.18 4.15 -5.40
CA ASN A 433 -15.75 3.07 -4.52
C ASN A 433 -16.05 1.65 -5.05
N ASN A 434 -16.79 1.50 -6.16
CA ASN A 434 -17.09 0.21 -6.77
C ASN A 434 -15.88 -0.29 -7.59
N THR A 435 -14.83 -0.69 -6.88
CA THR A 435 -13.59 -1.20 -7.45
C THR A 435 -12.81 -1.99 -6.40
N ASN A 436 -11.88 -2.85 -6.83
CA ASN A 436 -10.93 -3.54 -5.95
C ASN A 436 -9.73 -2.66 -5.56
N TYR A 437 -9.64 -1.44 -6.09
CA TYR A 437 -8.52 -0.51 -5.88
C TYR A 437 -8.86 0.61 -4.88
N GLY A 438 -7.85 1.39 -4.50
CA GLY A 438 -8.02 2.54 -3.59
C GLY A 438 -6.74 3.37 -3.46
N LEU A 439 -6.25 3.92 -4.58
CA LEU A 439 -4.97 4.64 -4.63
C LEU A 439 -5.13 6.17 -4.54
N ALA A 440 -5.84 6.76 -5.48
CA ALA A 440 -6.11 8.20 -5.55
C ALA A 440 -7.53 8.46 -6.07
N ALA A 441 -8.04 9.68 -5.87
CA ALA A 441 -9.30 10.14 -6.42
C ALA A 441 -9.30 11.67 -6.59
N SER A 442 -10.12 12.18 -7.51
CA SER A 442 -10.33 13.61 -7.72
C SER A 442 -11.81 13.98 -7.64
N VAL A 443 -12.12 15.15 -7.08
CA VAL A 443 -13.48 15.67 -6.95
C VAL A 443 -13.51 17.11 -7.44
N TRP A 444 -14.41 17.43 -8.37
CA TRP A 444 -14.55 18.74 -9.00
C TRP A 444 -15.96 19.30 -8.76
N THR A 445 -16.01 20.44 -8.07
CA THR A 445 -17.22 21.22 -7.75
C THR A 445 -16.78 22.56 -7.15
N GLU A 446 -17.51 23.64 -7.45
CA GLU A 446 -17.33 24.93 -6.77
C GLU A 446 -17.96 24.95 -5.35
N ASN A 447 -18.66 23.88 -4.95
CA ASN A 447 -19.26 23.77 -3.63
C ASN A 447 -18.29 23.10 -2.64
N VAL A 448 -17.70 23.92 -1.76
CA VAL A 448 -16.73 23.47 -0.74
C VAL A 448 -17.26 22.35 0.16
N SER A 449 -18.52 22.41 0.61
CA SER A 449 -19.10 21.40 1.49
C SER A 449 -19.21 20.05 0.78
N LEU A 450 -19.65 20.08 -0.48
CA LEU A 450 -19.77 18.90 -1.32
C LEU A 450 -18.39 18.29 -1.63
N ALA A 451 -17.41 19.12 -1.98
CA ALA A 451 -16.04 18.69 -2.25
C ALA A 451 -15.46 17.91 -1.05
N LEU A 452 -15.55 18.48 0.15
CA LEU A 452 -15.00 17.89 1.37
C LEU A 452 -15.76 16.62 1.78
N GLU A 453 -17.09 16.62 1.73
CA GLU A 453 -17.90 15.45 2.07
C GLU A 453 -17.60 14.25 1.16
N VAL A 454 -17.48 14.49 -0.15
CA VAL A 454 -17.19 13.45 -1.14
C VAL A 454 -15.73 12.98 -1.03
N ALA A 455 -14.76 13.88 -0.86
CA ALA A 455 -13.36 13.52 -0.70
C ALA A 455 -13.12 12.60 0.51
N LEU A 456 -13.79 12.86 1.64
CA LEU A 456 -13.72 11.99 2.83
C LEU A 456 -14.43 10.65 2.63
N SER A 457 -15.42 10.60 1.73
CA SER A 457 -16.21 9.39 1.47
C SER A 457 -15.59 8.43 0.44
N LEU A 458 -14.64 8.89 -0.38
CA LEU A 458 -13.89 8.07 -1.33
C LEU A 458 -12.73 7.32 -0.63
N LYS A 459 -12.47 6.07 -1.03
CA LYS A 459 -11.43 5.21 -0.43
C LYS A 459 -10.07 5.38 -1.16
N ALA A 460 -9.06 5.93 -0.48
CA ALA A 460 -7.68 6.12 -0.99
C ALA A 460 -6.64 6.27 0.15
N GLY A 461 -5.37 5.84 -0.02
CA GLY A 461 -4.28 6.03 0.97
C GLY A 461 -2.93 5.32 0.68
N LEU A 462 -1.87 5.61 1.47
CA LEU A 462 -0.45 5.14 1.30
C LEU A 462 0.28 4.87 2.65
N TYR A 463 1.33 4.02 2.71
CA TYR A 463 2.17 3.75 3.93
C TYR A 463 3.66 3.29 3.76
N GLU A 464 4.55 3.99 4.49
CA GLU A 464 5.72 3.61 5.34
C GLU A 464 7.10 3.00 4.92
N TYR A 465 8.13 3.49 5.65
CA TYR A 465 9.58 3.15 5.61
C TYR A 465 10.31 2.94 6.98
N VAL A 466 9.65 2.82 8.15
CA VAL A 466 10.34 2.76 9.47
C VAL A 466 9.89 1.60 10.39
N MET A 467 10.63 1.32 11.48
CA MET A 467 10.32 0.30 12.51
C MET A 467 10.69 0.78 13.93
N PRO A 468 9.91 0.46 14.99
CA PRO A 468 10.21 0.89 16.36
C PRO A 468 11.58 0.44 16.87
N LYS A 469 12.24 1.27 17.69
CA LYS A 469 13.60 1.05 18.19
C LYS A 469 13.74 -0.18 19.09
N TRP A 470 12.74 -0.45 19.92
CA TRP A 470 12.70 -1.61 20.83
C TRP A 470 12.61 -2.95 20.10
N MET A 471 12.03 -2.98 18.90
CA MET A 471 11.80 -4.21 18.14
C MET A 471 13.12 -4.75 17.59
N SER A 472 13.57 -5.91 18.08
CA SER A 472 14.60 -6.71 17.39
C SER A 472 14.00 -7.35 16.15
N LYS A 473 14.72 -7.37 15.02
CA LYS A 473 14.19 -7.93 13.78
C LYS A 473 14.07 -9.46 13.91
N PRO A 474 12.86 -10.04 13.80
CA PRO A 474 12.72 -11.49 13.67
C PRO A 474 13.36 -11.95 12.36
N ARG A 475 14.20 -12.98 12.43
CA ARG A 475 14.62 -13.78 11.28
C ARG A 475 14.18 -15.22 11.52
N PRO A 476 12.88 -15.53 11.34
CA PRO A 476 12.39 -16.88 11.58
C PRO A 476 13.11 -17.87 10.67
N ALA A 477 13.35 -19.08 11.15
CA ALA A 477 13.92 -20.13 10.32
C ALA A 477 12.99 -20.43 9.13
N ALA A 478 13.56 -20.79 7.98
CA ALA A 478 12.77 -21.27 6.86
C ALA A 478 11.95 -22.48 7.31
N MET A 479 10.64 -22.42 7.08
CA MET A 479 9.68 -23.44 7.50
C MET A 479 8.90 -23.89 6.27
N GLU A 480 8.80 -25.19 6.00
CA GLU A 480 7.82 -25.73 5.06
C GLU A 480 6.45 -25.83 5.73
N MET A 481 5.37 -25.54 5.01
CA MET A 481 4.03 -25.54 5.60
C MET A 481 3.01 -26.12 4.63
N ASP A 482 2.16 -27.01 5.13
CA ASP A 482 0.99 -27.52 4.40
C ASP A 482 -0.19 -26.57 4.61
N TYR A 483 -0.31 -25.59 3.71
CA TYR A 483 -1.37 -24.58 3.73
C TYR A 483 -2.79 -25.17 3.72
N LYS A 484 -2.98 -26.39 3.21
CA LYS A 484 -4.32 -27.02 3.17
C LYS A 484 -4.72 -27.56 4.54
N LYS A 485 -3.75 -28.08 5.30
CA LYS A 485 -3.98 -28.68 6.62
C LYS A 485 -4.00 -27.66 7.76
N PHE A 486 -3.41 -26.48 7.60
CA PHE A 486 -3.46 -25.45 8.64
C PHE A 486 -4.92 -25.16 9.06
N GLY A 487 -5.14 -25.04 10.37
CA GLY A 487 -6.45 -24.81 10.98
C GLY A 487 -7.46 -25.95 10.74
N SER A 488 -7.01 -27.16 10.38
CA SER A 488 -7.88 -28.34 10.32
C SER A 488 -8.21 -28.80 11.74
N HIS A 489 -9.27 -28.23 12.29
CA HIS A 489 -9.84 -28.62 13.58
C HIS A 489 -11.14 -29.36 13.33
N VAL A 490 -11.25 -30.54 13.93
CA VAL A 490 -12.50 -31.27 14.03
C VAL A 490 -12.91 -31.16 15.50
N PRO A 491 -13.99 -30.42 15.80
CA PRO A 491 -14.51 -30.36 17.15
C PRO A 491 -14.70 -31.79 17.68
N SER A 492 -14.20 -32.03 18.88
CA SER A 492 -14.43 -33.33 19.52
C SER A 492 -15.92 -33.43 19.84
N MET A 493 -16.58 -34.50 19.38
CA MET A 493 -17.90 -34.84 19.91
C MET A 493 -17.78 -34.87 21.44
N PRO A 494 -18.68 -34.21 22.21
CA PRO A 494 -18.75 -34.42 23.63
C PRO A 494 -18.91 -35.93 23.81
N THR A 495 -17.89 -36.59 24.36
CA THR A 495 -18.02 -38.00 24.66
C THR A 495 -19.10 -38.05 25.73
N GLU A 496 -20.17 -38.82 25.53
CA GLU A 496 -21.02 -39.31 26.61
C GLU A 496 -20.19 -40.25 27.50
N THR A 497 -19.02 -39.82 27.97
CA THR A 497 -18.52 -40.33 29.22
C THR A 497 -19.52 -39.86 30.25
N GLU A 498 -20.12 -40.80 30.98
CA GLU A 498 -20.85 -40.57 32.22
C GLU A 498 -20.04 -39.61 33.10
N SER A 499 -20.18 -38.30 32.86
CA SER A 499 -19.47 -37.30 33.62
C SER A 499 -20.13 -37.33 34.98
N GLU A 500 -19.42 -37.89 35.96
CA GLU A 500 -19.75 -37.75 37.37
C GLU A 500 -20.25 -36.32 37.57
N VAL A 501 -21.52 -36.18 37.94
CA VAL A 501 -22.14 -34.89 38.17
C VAL A 501 -21.23 -34.14 39.12
N ASN A 502 -20.55 -33.08 38.67
CA ASN A 502 -19.63 -32.34 39.52
C ASN A 502 -20.41 -31.85 40.74
N LEU A 503 -20.11 -32.35 41.94
CA LEU A 503 -20.85 -32.02 43.14
C LEU A 503 -20.20 -30.82 43.85
N VAL A 504 -20.97 -29.76 44.09
CA VAL A 504 -20.58 -28.62 44.92
C VAL A 504 -21.06 -28.85 46.34
N GLU A 505 -20.16 -28.70 47.30
CA GLU A 505 -20.48 -28.87 48.72
C GLU A 505 -20.93 -27.54 49.33
N VAL A 506 -22.18 -27.49 49.80
CA VAL A 506 -22.78 -26.33 50.48
C VAL A 506 -23.29 -26.81 51.84
N ASN A 507 -22.77 -26.24 52.92
CA ASN A 507 -23.13 -26.61 54.30
C ASN A 507 -23.02 -28.13 54.58
N GLY A 508 -21.99 -28.79 54.02
CA GLY A 508 -21.75 -30.23 54.17
C GLY A 508 -22.66 -31.14 53.32
N SER A 509 -23.49 -30.57 52.43
CA SER A 509 -24.33 -31.31 51.48
C SER A 509 -23.83 -31.12 50.05
N LYS A 510 -23.79 -32.21 49.27
CA LYS A 510 -23.30 -32.25 47.90
C LYS A 510 -24.44 -32.03 46.89
N TYR A 511 -24.32 -31.00 46.05
CA TYR A 511 -25.32 -30.60 45.04
C TYR A 511 -24.72 -30.66 43.63
N PRO A 512 -25.50 -30.96 42.58
CA PRO A 512 -25.04 -30.81 41.20
C PRO A 512 -24.51 -29.40 40.89
N SER A 513 -23.34 -29.31 40.29
CA SER A 513 -22.75 -28.07 39.81
C SER A 513 -23.58 -27.52 38.66
N ILE A 514 -23.76 -26.20 38.66
CA ILE A 514 -24.48 -25.48 37.62
C ILE A 514 -23.66 -25.48 36.32
N ASP A 515 -24.36 -25.56 35.19
CA ASP A 515 -23.80 -25.36 33.85
C ASP A 515 -23.14 -23.97 33.72
N ARG A 516 -21.84 -23.95 33.41
CA ARG A 516 -21.03 -22.75 33.20
C ARG A 516 -20.54 -22.67 31.75
N THR A 517 -21.46 -22.77 30.79
CA THR A 517 -21.14 -22.65 29.37
C THR A 517 -21.24 -21.21 28.87
N TYR A 518 -20.09 -20.61 28.60
CA TYR A 518 -19.98 -19.30 27.96
C TYR A 518 -20.21 -19.38 26.45
N LYS A 519 -20.82 -18.32 25.94
CA LYS A 519 -21.22 -18.15 24.54
C LYS A 519 -20.19 -17.33 23.77
N ASN A 520 -20.37 -17.23 22.45
CA ASN A 520 -19.74 -16.16 21.65
C ASN A 520 -20.38 -14.81 21.98
N TYR A 521 -19.71 -13.71 21.66
CA TYR A 521 -20.26 -12.35 21.79
C TYR A 521 -20.09 -11.61 20.48
N TYR A 522 -21.17 -11.33 19.76
CA TYR A 522 -21.10 -10.51 18.56
C TYR A 522 -22.42 -9.79 18.31
N GLY A 523 -22.35 -8.62 17.67
CA GLY A 523 -23.54 -7.79 17.47
C GLY A 523 -24.18 -7.30 18.78
N GLY A 524 -23.39 -7.15 19.86
CA GLY A 524 -23.86 -6.62 21.15
C GLY A 524 -24.71 -7.60 21.96
N SER A 525 -24.54 -8.90 21.74
CA SER A 525 -25.23 -9.92 22.54
C SER A 525 -24.48 -11.25 22.51
N GLN A 526 -24.75 -12.08 23.52
CA GLN A 526 -24.21 -13.43 23.58
C GLN A 526 -24.96 -14.38 22.63
N LYS A 527 -24.23 -15.22 21.89
CA LYS A 527 -24.75 -16.14 20.86
C LYS A 527 -24.15 -17.53 21.01
N ARG A 528 -24.99 -18.58 20.86
CA ARG A 528 -24.50 -19.96 20.84
C ARG A 528 -23.59 -20.17 19.61
N PRO A 529 -22.57 -21.05 19.71
CA PRO A 529 -21.79 -21.42 18.54
C PRO A 529 -22.70 -22.14 17.54
N ASP A 530 -22.56 -21.83 16.26
CA ASP A 530 -23.34 -22.43 15.18
C ASP A 530 -23.24 -23.97 15.17
N GLY A 531 -22.05 -24.51 15.43
CA GLY A 531 -21.82 -25.95 15.54
C GLY A 531 -22.38 -26.61 16.80
N ASN A 532 -22.86 -25.82 17.77
CA ASN A 532 -23.29 -26.28 19.11
C ASN A 532 -22.22 -27.06 19.90
N TYR A 533 -20.94 -26.93 19.54
CA TYR A 533 -19.83 -27.50 20.29
C TYR A 533 -19.31 -26.54 21.36
N SER A 534 -18.81 -27.11 22.44
CA SER A 534 -18.13 -26.37 23.49
C SER A 534 -16.84 -27.08 23.87
N MET A 535 -15.84 -26.31 24.31
CA MET A 535 -14.56 -26.83 24.76
C MET A 535 -14.37 -26.56 26.25
N PRO A 536 -13.78 -27.51 27.01
CA PRO A 536 -13.49 -27.32 28.42
C PRO A 536 -12.37 -26.30 28.63
N VAL A 537 -12.57 -25.40 29.58
CA VAL A 537 -11.52 -24.54 30.11
C VAL A 537 -10.97 -25.16 31.38
N ILE A 538 -9.70 -25.55 31.30
CA ILE A 538 -9.00 -26.26 32.37
C ILE A 538 -8.29 -25.24 33.26
N GLY A 539 -8.57 -25.32 34.56
CA GLY A 539 -7.91 -24.53 35.59
C GLY A 539 -6.49 -24.98 35.90
N ALA A 540 -5.76 -24.19 36.68
CA ALA A 540 -4.41 -24.53 37.08
C ALA A 540 -4.32 -25.82 37.92
N ASN A 541 -5.42 -26.20 38.58
CA ASN A 541 -5.55 -27.46 39.32
C ASN A 541 -5.95 -28.67 38.45
N GLY A 542 -6.03 -28.51 37.13
CA GLY A 542 -6.43 -29.56 36.19
C GLY A 542 -7.94 -29.81 36.10
N GLN A 543 -8.78 -29.09 36.85
CA GLN A 543 -10.22 -29.25 36.82
C GLN A 543 -10.86 -28.39 35.73
N VAL A 544 -11.98 -28.87 35.16
CA VAL A 544 -12.80 -28.05 34.26
C VAL A 544 -13.53 -26.98 35.07
N ILE A 545 -13.20 -25.71 34.82
CA ILE A 545 -13.80 -24.57 35.53
C ILE A 545 -15.09 -24.09 34.85
N ALA A 546 -15.11 -24.17 33.51
CA ALA A 546 -16.21 -23.73 32.66
C ALA A 546 -16.09 -24.37 31.27
N LEU A 547 -17.14 -24.23 30.46
CA LEU A 547 -17.11 -24.53 29.03
C LEU A 547 -17.17 -23.20 28.26
N VAL A 548 -16.49 -23.12 27.12
CA VAL A 548 -16.64 -22.01 26.17
C VAL A 548 -17.05 -22.54 24.81
N SER A 549 -17.55 -21.67 23.95
CA SER A 549 -17.95 -22.03 22.59
C SER A 549 -16.74 -22.54 21.79
N ASP A 550 -16.90 -23.61 21.02
CA ASP A 550 -15.92 -24.04 20.00
C ASP A 550 -16.42 -23.56 18.63
N SER A 551 -16.06 -22.33 18.30
CA SER A 551 -16.60 -21.61 17.15
C SER A 551 -16.12 -22.19 15.80
N ASN A 552 -16.93 -22.00 14.78
CA ASN A 552 -16.64 -22.48 13.42
C ASN A 552 -16.59 -21.33 12.39
N ARG A 553 -16.46 -21.69 11.10
CA ARG A 553 -16.48 -20.74 9.98
C ARG A 553 -17.75 -19.87 9.91
N LYS A 554 -18.91 -20.40 10.27
CA LYS A 554 -20.18 -19.65 10.25
C LYS A 554 -20.23 -18.62 11.38
N ASP A 555 -19.70 -18.93 12.55
CA ASP A 555 -19.53 -17.96 13.64
C ASP A 555 -18.60 -16.81 13.21
N VAL A 556 -17.47 -17.13 12.56
CA VAL A 556 -16.56 -16.12 11.96
C VAL A 556 -17.32 -15.23 10.99
N ARG A 557 -18.08 -15.80 10.06
CA ARG A 557 -18.91 -15.03 9.11
C ARG A 557 -19.88 -14.10 9.83
N ASN A 558 -20.63 -14.62 10.80
CA ASN A 558 -21.64 -13.83 11.52
C ASN A 558 -21.00 -12.67 12.32
N ALA A 559 -19.84 -12.90 12.94
CA ALA A 559 -19.10 -11.87 13.66
C ALA A 559 -18.53 -10.80 12.70
N VAL A 560 -18.02 -11.20 11.53
CA VAL A 560 -17.54 -10.25 10.52
C VAL A 560 -18.71 -9.45 9.93
N GLU A 561 -19.86 -10.06 9.65
CA GLU A 561 -21.08 -9.35 9.22
C GLU A 561 -21.51 -8.29 10.25
N ALA A 562 -21.47 -8.63 11.55
CA ALA A 562 -21.75 -7.69 12.63
C ALA A 562 -20.73 -6.54 12.69
N ALA A 563 -19.44 -6.85 12.55
CA ALA A 563 -18.37 -5.86 12.52
C ALA A 563 -18.46 -4.93 11.31
N HIS A 564 -18.68 -5.48 10.11
CA HIS A 564 -18.85 -4.73 8.87
C HIS A 564 -20.03 -3.75 8.98
N LYS A 565 -21.16 -4.20 9.54
CA LYS A 565 -22.33 -3.33 9.76
C LYS A 565 -22.05 -2.20 10.74
N ALA A 566 -21.24 -2.45 11.78
CA ALA A 566 -20.92 -1.46 12.82
C ALA A 566 -19.82 -0.46 12.39
N ALA A 567 -18.83 -0.89 11.61
CA ALA A 567 -17.62 -0.13 11.32
C ALA A 567 -17.88 1.28 10.74
N PRO A 568 -18.75 1.49 9.74
CA PRO A 568 -19.00 2.83 9.21
C PRO A 568 -19.60 3.79 10.24
N GLY A 569 -20.55 3.31 11.05
CA GLY A 569 -21.20 4.12 12.10
C GLY A 569 -20.25 4.44 13.25
N TRP A 570 -19.45 3.46 13.66
CA TRP A 570 -18.44 3.63 14.72
C TRP A 570 -17.29 4.54 14.29
N GLY A 571 -16.78 4.37 13.07
CA GLY A 571 -15.72 5.21 12.50
C GLY A 571 -16.11 6.69 12.38
N LYS A 572 -17.38 6.98 12.07
CA LYS A 572 -17.93 8.34 12.00
C LYS A 572 -18.26 8.95 13.37
N ARG A 573 -18.38 8.14 14.42
CA ARG A 573 -18.66 8.64 15.78
C ARG A 573 -17.49 9.50 16.25
N ALA A 574 -17.76 10.65 16.86
CA ALA A 574 -16.70 11.57 17.28
C ALA A 574 -15.71 10.90 18.24
N ALA A 575 -14.43 11.26 18.12
CA ALA A 575 -13.34 10.65 18.90
C ALA A 575 -13.57 10.76 20.41
N HIS A 576 -14.10 11.89 20.89
CA HIS A 576 -14.48 12.09 22.29
C HIS A 576 -15.51 11.05 22.77
N ASN A 577 -16.53 10.73 21.98
CA ASN A 577 -17.50 9.71 22.37
C ASN A 577 -16.89 8.31 22.41
N ARG A 578 -15.94 8.00 21.52
CA ARG A 578 -15.20 6.74 21.58
C ARG A 578 -14.33 6.67 22.84
N ALA A 579 -13.71 7.80 23.23
CA ALA A 579 -12.97 7.93 24.48
C ALA A 579 -13.84 7.61 25.69
N GLN A 580 -15.03 8.23 25.79
CA GLN A 580 -15.98 8.02 26.89
C GLN A 580 -16.33 6.54 27.08
N ILE A 581 -16.65 5.84 25.98
CA ILE A 581 -16.97 4.41 26.05
C ILE A 581 -15.80 3.58 26.58
N VAL A 582 -14.57 3.88 26.16
CA VAL A 582 -13.38 3.16 26.66
C VAL A 582 -13.05 3.52 28.11
N TYR A 583 -13.33 4.75 28.55
CA TYR A 583 -13.25 5.11 29.97
C TYR A 583 -14.29 4.37 30.80
N TYR A 584 -15.54 4.25 30.33
CA TYR A 584 -16.55 3.43 31.01
C TYR A 584 -16.13 1.96 31.11
N MET A 585 -15.46 1.42 30.09
CA MET A 585 -14.87 0.07 30.19
C MET A 585 -13.82 -0.02 31.30
N ALA A 586 -12.98 1.02 31.46
CA ALA A 586 -11.97 1.06 32.51
C ALA A 586 -12.61 1.10 33.90
N GLU A 587 -13.60 1.97 34.10
CA GLU A 587 -14.36 2.10 35.36
C GLU A 587 -15.11 0.81 35.70
N ASN A 588 -15.79 0.21 34.73
CA ASN A 588 -16.55 -1.03 34.92
C ASN A 588 -15.63 -2.23 35.17
N LEU A 589 -14.43 -2.25 34.57
CA LEU A 589 -13.41 -3.26 34.87
C LEU A 589 -12.84 -3.07 36.28
N GLU A 590 -12.60 -1.83 36.71
CA GLU A 590 -12.12 -1.50 38.05
C GLU A 590 -13.10 -1.95 39.14
N GLN A 591 -14.41 -1.74 38.93
CA GLN A 591 -15.45 -2.23 39.85
C GLN A 591 -15.41 -3.76 40.02
N ARG A 592 -14.95 -4.49 38.99
CA ARG A 592 -14.83 -5.95 38.98
C ARG A 592 -13.41 -6.45 39.21
N ARG A 593 -12.49 -5.56 39.60
CA ARG A 593 -11.05 -5.84 39.70
C ARG A 593 -10.72 -7.13 40.46
N LYS A 594 -11.32 -7.30 41.64
CA LYS A 594 -11.08 -8.47 42.50
C LYS A 594 -11.61 -9.76 41.87
N GLU A 595 -12.80 -9.73 41.31
CA GLU A 595 -13.44 -10.86 40.64
C GLU A 595 -12.60 -11.37 39.45
N VAL A 596 -12.10 -10.43 38.63
CA VAL A 596 -11.28 -10.75 37.46
C VAL A 596 -9.92 -11.31 37.89
N ALA A 597 -9.29 -10.75 38.91
CA ALA A 597 -8.03 -11.27 39.43
C ALA A 597 -8.16 -12.68 40.03
N GLU A 598 -9.26 -12.97 40.75
CA GLU A 598 -9.57 -14.31 41.25
C GLU A 598 -9.79 -15.31 40.11
N SER A 599 -10.44 -14.88 39.03
CA SER A 599 -10.62 -15.71 37.83
C SER A 599 -9.29 -16.01 37.15
N LEU A 600 -8.43 -15.00 37.00
CA LEU A 600 -7.08 -15.14 36.45
C LEU A 600 -6.21 -16.07 37.32
N ASN A 601 -6.28 -15.96 38.65
CA ASN A 601 -5.59 -16.85 39.59
C ASN A 601 -6.06 -18.31 39.41
N LYS A 602 -7.37 -18.56 39.36
CA LYS A 602 -7.92 -19.92 39.16
C LYS A 602 -7.48 -20.55 37.83
N LEU A 603 -7.43 -19.73 36.78
CA LEU A 603 -7.04 -20.17 35.43
C LEU A 603 -5.54 -20.45 35.33
N THR A 604 -4.70 -19.57 35.87
CA THR A 604 -3.25 -19.57 35.60
C THR A 604 -2.42 -20.15 36.74
N GLY A 605 -2.93 -20.17 37.97
CA GLY A 605 -2.19 -20.57 39.17
C GLY A 605 -1.18 -19.55 39.66
N ARG A 606 -1.10 -18.37 39.02
CA ARG A 606 -0.23 -17.26 39.44
C ARG A 606 -0.68 -16.67 40.77
N ASP A 607 0.25 -16.12 41.54
CA ASP A 607 -0.07 -15.47 42.81
C ASP A 607 -1.04 -14.30 42.64
N MET A 608 -1.83 -14.02 43.68
CA MET A 608 -2.90 -13.03 43.61
C MET A 608 -2.37 -11.61 43.34
N GLU A 609 -1.18 -11.27 43.84
CA GLU A 609 -0.57 -9.95 43.61
C GLU A 609 -0.23 -9.76 42.13
N SER A 610 0.36 -10.77 41.50
CA SER A 610 0.63 -10.76 40.06
C SER A 610 -0.66 -10.70 39.23
N CYS A 611 -1.72 -11.39 39.65
CA CYS A 611 -3.02 -11.33 38.98
C CYS A 611 -3.67 -9.94 39.10
N LEU A 612 -3.64 -9.35 40.29
CA LEU A 612 -4.12 -7.99 40.54
C LEU A 612 -3.36 -6.98 39.68
N ASN A 613 -2.03 -7.12 39.58
CA ASN A 613 -1.20 -6.26 38.75
C ASN A 613 -1.56 -6.34 37.25
N GLU A 614 -1.88 -7.53 36.73
CA GLU A 614 -2.32 -7.66 35.33
C GLU A 614 -3.66 -6.94 35.08
N VAL A 615 -4.59 -7.04 36.04
CA VAL A 615 -5.86 -6.31 35.97
C VAL A 615 -5.62 -4.79 36.03
N ASP A 616 -4.76 -4.33 36.93
CA ASP A 616 -4.41 -2.91 37.07
C ASP A 616 -3.78 -2.35 35.80
N LEU A 617 -2.84 -3.07 35.21
CA LEU A 617 -2.23 -2.69 33.94
C LEU A 617 -3.27 -2.66 32.81
N SER A 618 -4.27 -3.54 32.83
CA SER A 618 -5.34 -3.56 31.84
C SER A 618 -6.28 -2.36 31.97
N ILE A 619 -6.63 -1.98 33.20
CA ILE A 619 -7.38 -0.76 33.50
C ILE A 619 -6.58 0.47 33.04
N GLN A 620 -5.29 0.55 33.40
CA GLN A 620 -4.40 1.62 32.95
C GLN A 620 -4.30 1.69 31.43
N ARG A 621 -4.32 0.54 30.74
CA ARG A 621 -4.28 0.48 29.28
C ARG A 621 -5.55 1.04 28.65
N LEU A 622 -6.72 0.77 29.22
CA LEU A 622 -7.99 1.37 28.77
C LEU A 622 -7.96 2.89 28.97
N PHE A 623 -7.52 3.38 30.13
CA PHE A 623 -7.33 4.83 30.35
C PHE A 623 -6.36 5.45 29.35
N HIS A 624 -5.22 4.80 29.10
CA HIS A 624 -4.21 5.26 28.15
C HIS A 624 -4.79 5.41 26.74
N TRP A 625 -5.49 4.38 26.23
CA TRP A 625 -6.09 4.43 24.90
C TRP A 625 -7.30 5.36 24.82
N GLY A 626 -8.09 5.45 25.88
CA GLY A 626 -9.14 6.46 26.03
C GLY A 626 -8.57 7.88 25.90
N ALA A 627 -7.39 8.14 26.48
CA ALA A 627 -6.71 9.42 26.34
C ALA A 627 -6.27 9.70 24.89
N TYR A 628 -5.75 8.70 24.17
CA TYR A 628 -5.28 8.87 22.78
C TYR A 628 -6.39 9.02 21.75
N ALA A 629 -7.63 8.65 22.08
CA ALA A 629 -8.74 8.59 21.13
C ALA A 629 -8.90 9.87 20.29
N ASP A 630 -8.80 11.05 20.92
CA ASP A 630 -8.95 12.38 20.31
C ASP A 630 -7.64 13.19 20.24
N LYS A 631 -6.49 12.60 20.59
CA LYS A 631 -5.16 13.27 20.61
C LYS A 631 -4.22 12.83 19.49
N TYR A 632 -4.62 11.83 18.70
CA TYR A 632 -3.85 11.36 17.55
C TYR A 632 -4.49 11.78 16.23
N GLY A 633 -4.54 13.10 16.02
CA GLY A 633 -5.15 13.74 14.86
C GLY A 633 -4.27 13.71 13.60
N GLY A 634 -4.84 14.22 12.51
CA GLY A 634 -4.12 14.48 11.27
C GLY A 634 -3.21 15.71 11.36
N THR A 635 -2.39 15.95 10.34
CA THR A 635 -1.50 17.12 10.24
C THR A 635 -1.71 17.87 8.93
N VAL A 636 -1.58 19.19 8.93
CA VAL A 636 -1.46 19.96 7.68
C VAL A 636 -0.03 19.83 7.17
N GLN A 637 0.14 19.59 5.88
CA GLN A 637 1.44 19.44 5.22
C GLN A 637 1.67 20.64 4.31
N GLU A 638 2.84 21.23 4.42
CA GLU A 638 3.31 22.26 3.50
C GLU A 638 3.76 21.60 2.19
N THR A 639 3.28 22.10 1.06
CA THR A 639 3.66 21.59 -0.25
C THR A 639 4.16 22.72 -1.16
N MET A 640 4.77 22.35 -2.29
CA MET A 640 5.14 23.34 -3.31
C MET A 640 3.95 23.75 -4.19
N LEU A 641 2.84 23.02 -4.08
CA LEU A 641 1.63 23.30 -4.82
C LEU A 641 0.75 24.22 -4.00
N TYR A 642 0.00 25.06 -4.70
CA TYR A 642 -0.94 25.99 -4.10
C TYR A 642 -1.99 25.26 -3.27
N GLY A 643 -2.29 25.78 -2.09
CA GLY A 643 -3.25 25.22 -1.15
C GLY A 643 -2.62 24.47 0.02
N ALA A 644 -3.39 23.58 0.63
CA ALA A 644 -2.95 22.75 1.75
C ALA A 644 -3.23 21.28 1.49
N THR A 645 -2.29 20.43 1.91
CA THR A 645 -2.51 19.00 1.98
C THR A 645 -2.77 18.61 3.43
N VAL A 646 -3.99 18.17 3.71
CA VAL A 646 -4.38 17.69 5.04
C VAL A 646 -4.18 16.18 5.10
N LYS A 647 -3.21 15.74 5.90
CA LYS A 647 -2.98 14.33 6.22
C LYS A 647 -3.98 13.90 7.28
N ILE A 648 -4.93 13.04 6.93
CA ILE A 648 -6.01 12.58 7.80
C ILE A 648 -5.74 11.13 8.21
N HIS A 649 -5.96 10.83 9.49
CA HIS A 649 -5.93 9.47 10.03
C HIS A 649 -7.34 8.89 10.06
N GLU A 650 -7.59 7.90 9.22
CA GLU A 650 -8.88 7.20 9.13
C GLU A 650 -8.82 5.80 9.75
N PRO A 651 -9.93 5.23 10.22
CA PRO A 651 -9.97 3.82 10.60
C PRO A 651 -9.64 2.93 9.39
N VAL A 652 -9.05 1.77 9.67
CA VAL A 652 -8.85 0.70 8.69
C VAL A 652 -10.18 0.05 8.29
N GLY A 653 -11.12 -0.08 9.23
CA GLY A 653 -12.42 -0.71 9.02
C GLY A 653 -12.63 -1.87 9.99
N VAL A 654 -12.71 -3.10 9.46
CA VAL A 654 -12.80 -4.34 10.24
C VAL A 654 -11.39 -4.92 10.44
N ILE A 655 -10.98 -5.05 11.71
CA ILE A 655 -9.72 -5.67 12.11
C ILE A 655 -9.99 -7.00 12.82
N ALA A 656 -9.45 -8.09 12.28
CA ALA A 656 -9.44 -9.37 12.98
C ALA A 656 -8.19 -9.45 13.86
N ILE A 657 -8.34 -9.95 15.10
CA ILE A 657 -7.28 -10.01 16.11
C ILE A 657 -7.24 -11.42 16.71
N THR A 658 -6.10 -12.09 16.61
CA THR A 658 -5.83 -13.31 17.38
C THR A 658 -4.87 -12.97 18.51
N CYS A 659 -5.31 -13.19 19.74
CA CYS A 659 -4.58 -12.84 20.95
C CYS A 659 -3.58 -13.93 21.38
N PRO A 660 -2.51 -13.52 22.10
CA PRO A 660 -1.56 -14.46 22.71
C PRO A 660 -2.20 -15.23 23.88
N ASP A 661 -1.51 -16.27 24.36
CA ASP A 661 -1.91 -16.99 25.58
C ASP A 661 -1.23 -16.42 26.84
N GLU A 662 -0.06 -15.79 26.70
CA GLU A 662 0.57 -15.01 27.75
C GLU A 662 -0.21 -13.73 28.05
N SER A 663 -0.22 -13.32 29.33
CA SER A 663 -0.95 -12.14 29.82
C SER A 663 -2.37 -12.07 29.24
N PRO A 664 -3.21 -13.10 29.45
CA PRO A 664 -4.43 -13.32 28.67
C PRO A 664 -5.46 -12.19 28.77
N LEU A 665 -5.43 -11.41 29.86
CA LEU A 665 -6.26 -10.22 29.99
C LEU A 665 -5.55 -8.99 29.40
N LEU A 666 -4.30 -8.74 29.79
CA LEU A 666 -3.59 -7.53 29.39
C LEU A 666 -3.28 -7.50 27.89
N GLY A 667 -2.88 -8.63 27.30
CA GLY A 667 -2.66 -8.76 25.85
C GLY A 667 -3.96 -8.53 25.06
N PHE A 668 -5.07 -9.11 25.52
CA PHE A 668 -6.40 -8.89 24.94
C PHE A 668 -6.77 -7.39 24.93
N VAL A 669 -6.70 -6.73 26.10
CA VAL A 669 -7.02 -5.30 26.23
C VAL A 669 -6.08 -4.41 25.41
N SER A 670 -4.77 -4.72 25.44
CA SER A 670 -3.76 -3.95 24.70
C SER A 670 -3.95 -4.00 23.19
N LEU A 671 -4.59 -5.04 22.67
CA LEU A 671 -4.86 -5.20 21.24
C LEU A 671 -6.20 -4.60 20.80
N PHE A 672 -7.31 -4.87 21.49
CA PHE A 672 -8.61 -4.40 20.98
C PHE A 672 -8.80 -2.88 21.21
N ALA A 673 -8.35 -2.36 22.34
CA ALA A 673 -8.60 -0.96 22.72
C ALA A 673 -8.05 0.08 21.73
N PRO A 674 -6.79 0.01 21.26
CA PRO A 674 -6.28 0.98 20.27
C PRO A 674 -7.00 0.88 18.92
N ALA A 675 -7.43 -0.32 18.51
CA ALA A 675 -8.24 -0.47 17.30
C ALA A 675 -9.60 0.23 17.47
N VAL A 676 -10.27 0.01 18.60
CA VAL A 676 -11.61 0.57 18.89
C VAL A 676 -11.57 2.09 19.00
N ILE A 677 -10.62 2.69 19.73
CA ILE A 677 -10.52 4.16 19.88
C ILE A 677 -10.21 4.87 18.56
N ARG A 678 -9.58 4.17 17.61
CA ARG A 678 -9.33 4.67 16.25
C ARG A 678 -10.50 4.47 15.29
N GLY A 679 -11.64 3.98 15.77
CA GLY A 679 -12.88 3.88 15.00
C GLY A 679 -13.04 2.58 14.22
N ASN A 680 -12.24 1.55 14.52
CA ASN A 680 -12.37 0.23 13.91
C ASN A 680 -13.40 -0.64 14.65
N ALA A 681 -14.06 -1.53 13.92
CA ALA A 681 -14.74 -2.68 14.51
C ALA A 681 -13.79 -3.87 14.53
N VAL A 682 -13.84 -4.68 15.58
CA VAL A 682 -12.90 -5.79 15.79
C VAL A 682 -13.60 -7.14 15.92
N VAL A 683 -12.98 -8.18 15.38
CA VAL A 683 -13.33 -9.59 15.63
C VAL A 683 -12.13 -10.25 16.29
N VAL A 684 -12.28 -10.62 17.56
CA VAL A 684 -11.20 -11.06 18.43
C VAL A 684 -11.34 -12.55 18.75
N VAL A 685 -10.28 -13.30 18.49
CA VAL A 685 -10.05 -14.64 19.04
C VAL A 685 -9.17 -14.46 20.26
N PRO A 686 -9.69 -14.64 21.50
CA PRO A 686 -8.91 -14.44 22.72
C PRO A 686 -7.92 -15.60 22.91
N SER A 687 -7.22 -15.62 24.05
CA SER A 687 -6.41 -16.79 24.44
C SER A 687 -7.24 -18.07 24.34
N GLU A 688 -6.71 -19.09 23.65
CA GLU A 688 -7.34 -20.41 23.55
C GLU A 688 -7.27 -21.13 24.90
N LYS A 689 -6.19 -20.89 25.66
CA LYS A 689 -5.97 -21.49 26.97
C LYS A 689 -6.77 -20.82 28.09
N TYR A 690 -6.93 -19.50 28.05
CA TYR A 690 -7.56 -18.70 29.10
C TYR A 690 -8.71 -17.81 28.60
N PRO A 691 -9.69 -18.34 27.84
CA PRO A 691 -10.71 -17.54 27.15
C PRO A 691 -11.71 -16.86 28.10
N LEU A 692 -11.84 -17.34 29.34
CA LEU A 692 -12.83 -16.83 30.30
C LEU A 692 -12.61 -15.36 30.69
N LEU A 693 -11.38 -14.85 30.59
CA LEU A 693 -11.12 -13.44 30.90
C LEU A 693 -11.74 -12.51 29.86
N ALA A 694 -11.61 -12.86 28.57
CA ALA A 694 -12.31 -12.17 27.49
C ALA A 694 -13.82 -12.42 27.54
N ALA A 695 -14.26 -13.62 27.93
CA ALA A 695 -15.69 -13.90 28.11
C ALA A 695 -16.30 -13.08 29.27
N GLY A 696 -15.52 -12.79 30.32
CA GLY A 696 -15.91 -11.90 31.40
C GLY A 696 -16.14 -10.45 30.95
N PHE A 697 -15.53 -10.03 29.85
CA PHE A 697 -15.71 -8.69 29.27
C PHE A 697 -17.06 -8.47 28.61
N TYR A 698 -17.85 -9.51 28.35
CA TYR A 698 -19.18 -9.33 27.74
C TYR A 698 -20.03 -8.38 28.58
N GLN A 699 -20.06 -8.60 29.90
CA GLN A 699 -20.77 -7.71 30.82
C GLN A 699 -20.12 -6.32 30.89
N VAL A 700 -18.78 -6.23 30.83
CA VAL A 700 -18.08 -4.93 30.82
C VAL A 700 -18.51 -4.12 29.61
N PHE A 701 -18.58 -4.73 28.42
CA PHE A 701 -19.05 -4.06 27.21
C PHE A 701 -20.51 -3.64 27.29
N ASP A 702 -21.39 -4.54 27.75
CA ASP A 702 -22.81 -4.25 27.88
C ASP A 702 -23.07 -3.12 28.89
N THR A 703 -22.31 -3.08 30.00
CA THR A 703 -22.41 -2.03 31.04
C THR A 703 -21.74 -0.71 30.62
N SER A 704 -20.88 -0.74 29.59
CA SER A 704 -20.16 0.44 29.07
C SER A 704 -20.82 1.06 27.84
N ASP A 705 -22.05 0.64 27.52
CA ASP A 705 -22.81 1.09 26.34
C ASP A 705 -22.06 0.93 25.01
N LEU A 706 -21.25 -0.13 24.89
CA LEU A 706 -20.55 -0.43 23.64
C LEU A 706 -21.58 -0.78 22.54
N PRO A 707 -21.58 -0.08 21.39
CA PRO A 707 -22.49 -0.42 20.31
C PRO A 707 -22.25 -1.85 19.79
N GLY A 708 -23.34 -2.57 19.53
CA GLY A 708 -23.26 -3.93 19.02
C GLY A 708 -22.47 -4.01 17.71
N GLY A 709 -21.53 -4.95 17.65
CA GLY A 709 -20.67 -5.17 16.48
C GLY A 709 -19.33 -4.44 16.53
N VAL A 710 -19.10 -3.51 17.48
CA VAL A 710 -17.81 -2.82 17.61
C VAL A 710 -16.72 -3.75 18.13
N VAL A 711 -17.01 -4.54 19.16
CA VAL A 711 -16.15 -5.64 19.62
C VAL A 711 -16.93 -6.94 19.52
N ASN A 712 -16.35 -7.93 18.86
CA ASN A 712 -16.91 -9.27 18.68
C ASN A 712 -15.88 -10.28 19.15
N ILE A 713 -16.25 -11.24 19.99
CA ILE A 713 -15.37 -12.26 20.58
C ILE A 713 -15.86 -13.65 20.16
N LEU A 714 -14.94 -14.43 19.61
CA LEU A 714 -15.14 -15.83 19.25
C LEU A 714 -14.14 -16.70 20.01
N THR A 715 -14.61 -17.66 20.80
CA THR A 715 -13.75 -18.66 21.44
C THR A 715 -13.70 -19.94 20.59
N GLY A 716 -12.65 -20.73 20.73
CA GLY A 716 -12.47 -21.97 19.98
C GLY A 716 -10.99 -22.22 19.68
N ASN A 717 -10.71 -23.19 18.80
CA ASN A 717 -9.35 -23.44 18.35
C ASN A 717 -8.77 -22.22 17.60
N LYS A 718 -7.62 -21.72 18.06
CA LYS A 718 -7.00 -20.47 17.60
C LYS A 718 -6.70 -20.48 16.11
N GLU A 719 -6.07 -21.55 15.64
CA GLU A 719 -5.63 -21.64 14.24
C GLU A 719 -6.80 -21.89 13.29
N HIS A 720 -7.80 -22.64 13.73
CA HIS A 720 -9.05 -22.82 12.98
C HIS A 720 -9.77 -21.50 12.71
N LEU A 721 -9.92 -20.66 13.74
CA LEU A 721 -10.58 -19.37 13.60
C LEU A 721 -9.71 -18.38 12.82
N THR A 722 -8.41 -18.35 13.10
CA THR A 722 -7.42 -17.55 12.38
C THR A 722 -7.45 -17.83 10.88
N LYS A 723 -7.58 -19.11 10.48
CA LYS A 723 -7.70 -19.50 9.08
C LYS A 723 -8.82 -18.72 8.39
N TYR A 724 -10.04 -18.83 8.90
CA TYR A 724 -11.20 -18.22 8.25
C TYR A 724 -11.21 -16.70 8.34
N LEU A 725 -10.67 -16.11 9.41
CA LEU A 725 -10.52 -14.66 9.53
C LEU A 725 -9.50 -14.12 8.51
N SER A 726 -8.36 -14.79 8.35
CA SER A 726 -7.31 -14.38 7.41
C SER A 726 -7.71 -14.58 5.94
N GLU A 727 -8.52 -15.60 5.63
CA GLU A 727 -9.09 -15.85 4.30
C GLU A 727 -10.27 -14.90 3.98
N HIS A 728 -10.87 -14.25 4.98
CA HIS A 728 -12.07 -13.45 4.79
C HIS A 728 -11.79 -12.19 3.93
N HIS A 729 -12.59 -11.98 2.88
CA HIS A 729 -12.44 -10.82 1.99
C HIS A 729 -12.90 -9.50 2.63
N ASP A 730 -13.85 -9.59 3.56
CA ASP A 730 -14.45 -8.44 4.25
C ASP A 730 -13.70 -8.03 5.54
N VAL A 731 -12.50 -8.60 5.76
CA VAL A 731 -11.57 -8.19 6.81
C VAL A 731 -10.47 -7.34 6.17
N GLN A 732 -10.24 -6.12 6.66
CA GLN A 732 -9.26 -5.18 6.10
C GLN A 732 -7.87 -5.30 6.73
N ALA A 733 -7.77 -5.81 7.97
CA ALA A 733 -6.50 -6.15 8.59
C ALA A 733 -6.59 -7.37 9.51
N MET A 734 -5.49 -8.11 9.60
CA MET A 734 -5.32 -9.25 10.52
C MET A 734 -4.13 -9.00 11.44
N TRP A 735 -4.39 -8.97 12.74
CA TRP A 735 -3.38 -8.96 13.78
C TRP A 735 -3.29 -10.34 14.40
N TYR A 736 -2.11 -10.94 14.44
CA TYR A 736 -1.93 -12.31 14.90
C TYR A 736 -0.75 -12.40 15.87
N PHE A 737 -1.05 -12.83 17.09
CA PHE A 737 -0.08 -13.05 18.15
C PHE A 737 -0.20 -14.49 18.62
N GLY A 738 0.76 -15.33 18.26
CA GLY A 738 0.60 -16.78 18.37
C GLY A 738 1.83 -17.55 17.94
N THR A 739 1.69 -18.47 16.99
CA THR A 739 2.79 -19.32 16.53
C THR A 739 3.52 -18.72 15.31
N ALA A 740 4.77 -19.13 15.09
CA ALA A 740 5.48 -18.78 13.86
C ALA A 740 4.78 -19.35 12.61
N GLU A 741 4.18 -20.53 12.74
CA GLU A 741 3.39 -21.18 11.68
C GLU A 741 2.14 -20.35 11.34
N GLY A 742 1.36 -19.95 12.34
CA GLY A 742 0.19 -19.11 12.12
C GLY A 742 0.54 -17.72 11.59
N SER A 743 1.66 -17.13 12.01
CA SER A 743 2.19 -15.89 11.43
C SER A 743 2.47 -16.03 9.93
N LYS A 744 3.12 -17.13 9.54
CA LYS A 744 3.38 -17.45 8.13
C LYS A 744 2.08 -17.67 7.36
N PHE A 745 1.11 -18.37 7.94
CA PHE A 745 -0.18 -18.60 7.31
C PHE A 745 -0.93 -17.29 7.06
N VAL A 746 -1.07 -16.44 8.09
CA VAL A 746 -1.73 -15.14 8.01
C VAL A 746 -1.10 -14.25 6.93
N GLU A 747 0.22 -14.16 6.89
CA GLU A 747 0.91 -13.39 5.86
C GLU A 747 0.69 -13.97 4.46
N TRP A 748 0.67 -15.29 4.30
CA TRP A 748 0.46 -15.93 3.00
C TRP A 748 -0.96 -15.78 2.49
N THR A 749 -1.97 -16.02 3.34
CA THR A 749 -3.40 -15.91 2.97
C THR A 749 -3.82 -14.46 2.78
N SER A 750 -3.14 -13.50 3.42
CA SER A 750 -3.41 -12.08 3.21
C SER A 750 -3.29 -11.66 1.75
N ALA A 751 -2.48 -12.34 0.93
CA ALA A 751 -2.34 -12.07 -0.49
C ALA A 751 -3.65 -12.19 -1.29
N THR A 752 -4.67 -12.86 -0.76
CA THR A 752 -5.97 -13.04 -1.42
C THR A 752 -6.71 -11.71 -1.66
N ASN A 753 -6.67 -10.79 -0.70
CA ASN A 753 -7.23 -9.43 -0.83
C ASN A 753 -6.22 -8.33 -0.45
N LEU A 754 -4.96 -8.71 -0.24
CA LEU A 754 -3.87 -7.85 0.23
C LEU A 754 -4.19 -7.07 1.51
N LYS A 755 -5.01 -7.66 2.39
CA LYS A 755 -5.27 -7.10 3.73
C LYS A 755 -3.96 -6.88 4.48
N ARG A 756 -3.94 -5.86 5.32
CA ARG A 756 -2.77 -5.57 6.16
C ARG A 756 -2.58 -6.68 7.18
N THR A 757 -1.33 -7.03 7.46
CA THR A 757 -1.00 -8.00 8.50
C THR A 757 -0.07 -7.38 9.55
N TRP A 758 -0.27 -7.77 10.80
CA TRP A 758 0.67 -7.53 11.88
C TRP A 758 0.84 -8.83 12.66
N VAL A 759 2.03 -9.41 12.60
CA VAL A 759 2.31 -10.73 13.19
C VAL A 759 3.57 -10.68 14.04
N ASP A 760 3.64 -11.53 15.06
CA ASP A 760 4.77 -11.60 16.01
C ASP A 760 5.81 -12.69 15.69
N TYR A 761 5.53 -13.55 14.70
CA TYR A 761 6.38 -14.68 14.32
C TYR A 761 6.66 -15.66 15.47
N GLY A 762 5.74 -15.76 16.43
CA GLY A 762 5.91 -16.60 17.62
C GLY A 762 6.91 -16.06 18.64
N ILE A 763 7.25 -14.78 18.55
CA ILE A 763 8.09 -14.12 19.55
C ILE A 763 7.19 -13.45 20.57
N SER A 764 7.25 -13.97 21.79
CA SER A 764 6.48 -13.42 22.91
C SER A 764 6.85 -11.97 23.19
N ARG A 765 5.84 -11.20 23.54
CA ARG A 765 5.90 -9.76 23.79
C ARG A 765 5.78 -9.48 25.28
N ASP A 766 6.59 -8.58 25.81
CA ASP A 766 6.40 -8.10 27.18
C ASP A 766 5.25 -7.09 27.23
N TRP A 767 4.05 -7.58 27.52
CA TRP A 767 2.86 -6.75 27.63
C TRP A 767 2.90 -5.78 28.83
N THR A 768 3.77 -5.99 29.80
CA THR A 768 3.91 -5.09 30.96
C THR A 768 4.81 -3.88 30.64
N ASN A 769 5.74 -4.04 29.70
CA ASN A 769 6.56 -2.94 29.20
C ASN A 769 5.68 -1.94 28.42
N ARG A 770 5.92 -0.63 28.60
CA ARG A 770 5.10 0.41 27.93
C ARG A 770 5.42 0.57 26.45
N GLU A 771 6.69 0.51 26.06
CA GLU A 771 7.09 0.60 24.65
C GLU A 771 6.54 -0.59 23.86
N GLN A 772 6.55 -1.78 24.46
CA GLN A 772 5.99 -2.97 23.83
C GLN A 772 4.47 -3.04 23.98
N GLY A 773 3.87 -2.84 25.14
CA GLY A 773 2.45 -3.08 25.34
C GLY A 773 1.52 -1.94 24.93
N GLN A 774 2.04 -0.71 24.72
CA GLN A 774 1.27 0.47 24.31
C GLN A 774 2.07 1.45 23.44
N GLY A 775 3.01 0.95 22.64
CA GLY A 775 3.78 1.80 21.72
C GLY A 775 2.91 2.46 20.65
N GLU A 776 3.45 3.49 19.99
CA GLU A 776 2.75 4.17 18.89
C GLU A 776 2.46 3.23 17.70
N GLU A 777 3.17 2.08 17.58
CA GLU A 777 2.88 1.07 16.55
C GLU A 777 1.44 0.56 16.55
N PHE A 778 0.77 0.50 17.70
CA PHE A 778 -0.63 0.12 17.74
C PHE A 778 -1.52 1.12 16.99
N LEU A 779 -1.19 2.42 17.07
CA LEU A 779 -1.92 3.46 16.34
C LEU A 779 -1.67 3.34 14.84
N TYR A 780 -0.41 3.16 14.40
CA TYR A 780 -0.09 2.97 12.98
C TYR A 780 -0.81 1.75 12.39
N HIS A 781 -0.88 0.64 13.12
CA HIS A 781 -1.61 -0.55 12.69
C HIS A 781 -3.14 -0.36 12.67
N ALA A 782 -3.67 0.57 13.48
CA ALA A 782 -5.11 0.83 13.62
C ALA A 782 -5.66 1.92 12.70
N ILE A 783 -4.82 2.62 11.93
CA ILE A 783 -5.27 3.69 11.03
C ILE A 783 -4.76 3.50 9.59
N GLN A 784 -5.47 4.09 8.64
CA GLN A 784 -4.96 4.41 7.32
C GLN A 784 -4.74 5.92 7.17
N VAL A 785 -3.86 6.35 6.26
CA VAL A 785 -3.55 7.76 6.02
C VAL A 785 -4.15 8.16 4.68
N LYS A 786 -4.99 9.20 4.70
CA LYS A 786 -5.55 9.82 3.52
C LYS A 786 -5.04 11.26 3.43
N ASN A 787 -4.41 11.61 2.31
CA ASN A 787 -3.99 12.99 2.05
C ASN A 787 -5.06 13.68 1.21
N VAL A 788 -5.69 14.73 1.75
CA VAL A 788 -6.70 15.53 1.05
C VAL A 788 -6.05 16.85 0.63
N TRP A 789 -6.04 17.11 -0.67
CA TRP A 789 -5.48 18.32 -1.25
C TRP A 789 -6.61 19.33 -1.44
N ILE A 790 -6.49 20.51 -0.85
CA ILE A 790 -7.54 21.53 -0.81
C ILE A 790 -6.92 22.86 -1.28
N PRO A 791 -7.55 23.58 -2.22
CA PRO A 791 -7.13 24.94 -2.52
C PRO A 791 -7.31 25.83 -1.29
N MET A 792 -6.31 26.65 -0.96
CA MET A 792 -6.43 27.70 0.06
C MET A 792 -6.17 29.03 -0.63
N GLY A 793 -7.17 29.91 -0.60
CA GLY A 793 -7.16 31.21 -1.28
C GLY A 793 -6.06 32.15 -0.78
N ASP A 794 -5.32 32.78 -1.69
CA ASP A 794 -5.05 34.22 -1.61
C ASP A 794 -5.92 34.90 -2.67
N ILE A 795 -7.06 35.46 -2.26
CA ILE A 795 -7.95 36.25 -3.14
C ILE A 795 -7.22 37.52 -3.67
N PHE A 796 -6.00 37.81 -3.20
CA PHE A 796 -5.22 39.01 -3.50
C PHE A 796 -3.71 38.77 -3.74
N ALA A 797 -3.30 37.59 -4.19
CA ALA A 797 -1.92 37.42 -4.67
C ALA A 797 -1.81 37.98 -6.10
N ASN A 798 -1.59 39.29 -6.18
CA ASN A 798 -1.27 40.02 -7.43
C ASN A 798 -0.14 39.38 -8.22
#